data_AF-A0A4V0NE05-F1
#
_entry.id   AF-A0A4V0NE05-F1
#
_cell.length_a   1.000
_cell.length_b   1.000
_cell.length_c   1.000
_cell.angle_alpha   90.00
_cell.angle_beta   90.00
_cell.angle_gamma   90.00
#
_symmetry.space_group_name_H-M   'P 1'
#
loop_
_entity.id
_entity.type
_entity.pdbx_description
1 polymer ?
#
loop_
_entity_poly.entity_id
_entity_poly.type
_entity_poly.pdbx_seq_one_letter_code
_entity_poly.pdbx_strand_id
1 'polypeptide(L)'
;MPTSSRRLLPLALPWFVLAVAACSDPETTTPPGSSGGDGGAGGEGGEGGDGGSTTDSTGVGFGGAPTGEGGAGGAEDPCGGAQCRPDQRCEERSGEGVCVDNTCEDLTCSATEECQITPEGGAICADNRCRSDLECPINRYCDGAVCVADTCAAGERTCDGGSLLQCVSNGSEARALFTCGGSAYFESACTDDGAGNASCPCEDDWDCPTHASCEAGACAGTGDAPTCLLPPVPFSNVPPQIEIQWGGKDIAAPNAAGSPFPMSAQNVMTPAVANLDDDNGDGLINELDFPEILFTTFCGTEYKSNGVLRAIHGGGPGKGRDYFAVLGDKVWREGDPIDVPYACDDAALRPTSALAVGDLDRDGVPEIVAVTEASGLQIFSNTGETRLLANNLWTGYAEPAPAIADLDGQGLPEIVIGRHAFTLHVDEATGALAILDHFEGTQMHGIQASDALNSFGPITCVANIQGDSRLEIVAGSSAYALPRPPAGVTRRSECAPPYDDPEAAAFCAGELLLVWDGQAVNGAANIPNAQRDGFCAVADVLGEDGASPGPDTPLDQVPEVILINNGYFYVLNGQDGTILRRTIMGQGASTGGGAPNVDDFDGDGFPEIGTAFGRRYVMFDLQPPTAACPAWLNPLEDDGPEPGNPPRTPNGKACQTDDDCGAPGEATCNPQTGACVCYHNGWMRVTEDNSSRATGSSVFDFNGDGAAEVIYNDECYFRIYDGVTASVLFKEHSPSRTRTEYPVVADVDNDGNAEIVFATSNESDHCDEGRDFNNGLEVWGDPNDLWVPARRIWNQHGYHVTNVLESGAIPAQEPESWKSYGGRAYNLYRSNPRSSGIAPDLALSGIQMASPDATCGELTDNIDITVRVENQGDLRVGPGVVVSFHGEWDTPATSEPLLDAGGAPLQAVLRTSIEPHSSLLVTVSYSAGNNPQATLPARVRAVVDEGGVERECKEDNNEQTVAVDAGGARPDLQLQIGRVATAQCPQGQVDVPTTVVNAGSAPASNVRVRYYAGDPAQGGKVLHEEVIPGPIAPGASASITAAIKDFPWNLSILIHGVVDPDGELDECNGGNNRDAAPDKVRCEHVD
;
A
#
# COMPACT_ATOMS: atom_id res chain seq x y z
N MET A 1 -15.84 -13.98 64.30
CA MET A 1 -16.86 -15.00 64.68
C MET A 1 -16.85 -16.07 63.60
N PRO A 2 -16.60 -17.35 63.94
CA PRO A 2 -16.46 -18.44 62.97
C PRO A 2 -17.64 -19.43 63.01
N THR A 3 -17.54 -20.51 62.20
CA THR A 3 -18.38 -21.74 62.06
C THR A 3 -19.36 -21.70 60.87
N SER A 4 -19.44 -22.68 59.97
CA SER A 4 -19.28 -24.15 60.04
C SER A 4 -18.86 -24.70 58.64
N SER A 5 -17.86 -25.57 58.42
CA SER A 5 -17.65 -27.01 58.79
C SER A 5 -18.66 -27.98 58.12
N ARG A 6 -18.35 -29.19 57.60
CA ARG A 6 -17.14 -30.06 57.52
C ARG A 6 -17.50 -31.38 56.75
N ARG A 7 -16.58 -31.88 55.90
CA ARG A 7 -16.00 -33.28 55.82
C ARG A 7 -16.85 -34.54 55.46
N LEU A 8 -16.46 -35.32 54.42
CA LEU A 8 -15.62 -36.58 54.45
C LEU A 8 -15.64 -37.45 53.14
N LEU A 9 -14.46 -37.60 52.51
CA LEU A 9 -13.71 -38.71 51.80
C LEU A 9 -14.33 -40.14 51.61
N PRO A 10 -13.68 -41.10 50.85
CA PRO A 10 -12.84 -41.07 49.61
C PRO A 10 -12.96 -42.32 48.65
N LEU A 11 -11.98 -42.49 47.73
CA LEU A 11 -11.63 -43.62 46.79
C LEU A 11 -12.24 -43.50 45.37
N ALA A 12 -11.52 -43.62 44.24
CA ALA A 12 -10.30 -44.36 43.91
C ALA A 12 -9.46 -43.74 42.75
N LEU A 13 -8.15 -44.04 42.77
CA LEU A 13 -7.08 -43.86 41.75
C LEU A 13 -7.09 -45.04 40.73
N PRO A 14 -6.43 -45.00 39.54
CA PRO A 14 -4.96 -44.82 39.34
C PRO A 14 -4.55 -43.87 38.18
N TRP A 15 -3.44 -43.12 38.27
CA TRP A 15 -2.08 -43.42 37.74
C TRP A 15 -2.01 -43.85 36.27
N PHE A 16 -1.34 -43.05 35.42
CA PHE A 16 -0.17 -43.49 34.65
C PHE A 16 0.73 -42.29 34.24
N VAL A 17 2.03 -42.58 34.19
CA VAL A 17 3.20 -41.70 34.10
C VAL A 17 3.97 -42.07 32.81
N LEU A 18 4.58 -41.07 32.16
CA LEU A 18 5.70 -41.06 31.19
C LEU A 18 5.89 -42.24 30.21
N ALA A 19 6.14 -41.94 28.92
CA ALA A 19 7.51 -41.92 28.35
C ALA A 19 7.54 -41.86 26.81
N VAL A 20 8.53 -41.08 26.35
CA VAL A 20 9.28 -41.14 25.09
C VAL A 20 9.40 -42.55 24.49
N ALA A 21 9.30 -42.67 23.17
CA ALA A 21 9.82 -43.81 22.42
C ALA A 21 10.50 -43.35 21.12
N ALA A 22 11.81 -43.60 21.06
CA ALA A 22 12.60 -43.67 19.84
C ALA A 22 12.94 -45.15 19.53
N CYS A 23 13.27 -45.39 18.25
CA CYS A 23 13.91 -46.55 17.64
C CYS A 23 13.09 -47.86 17.48
N SER A 24 12.93 -48.33 16.23
CA SER A 24 13.81 -49.36 15.65
C SER A 24 13.25 -49.97 14.34
N ASP A 25 14.04 -49.92 13.25
CA ASP A 25 14.15 -50.98 12.23
C ASP A 25 14.57 -52.31 12.90
N PRO A 26 14.29 -53.54 12.37
CA PRO A 26 14.84 -54.02 11.08
C PRO A 26 14.07 -55.16 10.34
N GLU A 27 14.34 -55.36 9.03
CA GLU A 27 15.05 -56.55 8.48
C GLU A 27 15.03 -56.58 6.94
N THR A 28 16.22 -56.31 6.39
CA THR A 28 16.92 -56.97 5.29
C THR A 28 16.26 -58.12 4.50
N THR A 29 16.38 -58.04 3.17
CA THR A 29 17.16 -59.03 2.39
C THR A 29 17.95 -58.34 1.28
N THR A 30 19.20 -58.77 1.12
CA THR A 30 20.32 -58.23 0.35
C THR A 30 20.43 -58.86 -1.08
N PRO A 31 21.54 -58.75 -1.85
CA PRO A 31 21.60 -58.14 -3.19
C PRO A 31 22.04 -59.18 -4.26
N PRO A 32 22.59 -58.82 -5.45
CA PRO A 32 24.00 -58.42 -5.49
C PRO A 32 24.32 -57.31 -6.52
N GLY A 33 25.28 -56.47 -6.15
CA GLY A 33 26.11 -55.75 -7.11
C GLY A 33 27.22 -56.65 -7.65
N SER A 34 27.78 -56.23 -8.78
CA SER A 34 29.19 -56.37 -9.13
C SER A 34 29.53 -55.19 -10.06
N SER A 35 30.12 -54.11 -9.57
CA SER A 35 31.53 -53.94 -9.18
C SER A 35 32.49 -53.83 -10.36
N GLY A 36 33.25 -52.73 -10.39
CA GLY A 36 34.49 -52.56 -11.13
C GLY A 36 34.28 -51.70 -12.38
N GLY A 37 34.77 -50.46 -12.47
CA GLY A 37 36.00 -49.94 -11.89
C GLY A 37 37.04 -49.77 -13.00
N ASP A 38 37.60 -48.57 -13.07
CA ASP A 38 38.83 -48.16 -13.76
C ASP A 38 38.90 -48.20 -15.30
N GLY A 39 39.37 -47.06 -15.84
CA GLY A 39 40.49 -47.12 -16.76
C GLY A 39 40.35 -46.33 -18.06
N GLY A 40 40.92 -45.14 -18.09
CA GLY A 40 42.06 -44.86 -19.00
C GLY A 40 41.79 -44.68 -20.50
N ALA A 41 41.87 -43.43 -20.93
CA ALA A 41 42.83 -42.87 -21.91
C ALA A 41 43.24 -43.67 -23.17
N GLY A 42 43.26 -42.92 -24.29
CA GLY A 42 44.03 -43.19 -25.51
C GLY A 42 43.15 -43.72 -26.65
N GLY A 43 43.06 -43.11 -27.82
CA GLY A 43 44.09 -42.35 -28.52
C GLY A 43 44.53 -43.15 -29.76
N GLU A 44 44.23 -42.57 -30.92
CA GLU A 44 44.90 -42.77 -32.22
C GLU A 44 44.75 -44.10 -32.98
N GLY A 45 44.56 -43.98 -34.30
CA GLY A 45 44.82 -45.06 -35.25
C GLY A 45 43.94 -45.03 -36.49
N GLY A 46 44.22 -44.12 -37.41
CA GLY A 46 43.62 -44.09 -38.73
C GLY A 46 44.20 -45.11 -39.71
N GLU A 47 43.50 -45.32 -40.83
CA GLU A 47 43.97 -45.12 -42.21
C GLU A 47 43.08 -45.87 -43.20
N GLY A 48 42.68 -45.15 -44.27
CA GLY A 48 42.71 -45.67 -45.62
C GLY A 48 41.36 -46.05 -46.25
N GLY A 49 40.95 -45.29 -47.26
CA GLY A 49 40.13 -45.85 -48.34
C GLY A 49 39.23 -44.86 -49.06
N ASP A 50 39.71 -44.35 -50.20
CA ASP A 50 38.92 -43.70 -51.25
C ASP A 50 37.68 -44.52 -51.67
N GLY A 51 36.68 -43.83 -52.24
CA GLY A 51 35.81 -44.42 -53.25
C GLY A 51 34.38 -43.90 -53.25
N GLY A 52 34.09 -42.98 -54.17
CA GLY A 52 32.72 -42.56 -54.46
C GLY A 52 31.91 -43.57 -55.27
N SER A 53 30.61 -43.25 -55.37
CA SER A 53 29.67 -43.60 -56.44
C SER A 53 29.04 -45.01 -56.46
N THR A 54 27.81 -45.02 -56.99
CA THR A 54 26.94 -46.13 -57.45
C THR A 54 26.24 -46.94 -56.36
N THR A 55 24.93 -46.75 -56.17
CA THR A 55 23.76 -47.28 -56.93
C THR A 55 23.51 -48.78 -56.77
N ASP A 56 22.23 -49.03 -56.55
CA ASP A 56 21.44 -50.17 -57.00
C ASP A 56 21.58 -51.53 -56.30
N SER A 57 20.53 -51.76 -55.51
CA SER A 57 19.66 -52.92 -55.57
C SER A 57 20.22 -54.25 -55.06
N THR A 58 19.42 -54.91 -54.24
CA THR A 58 18.76 -56.18 -54.57
C THR A 58 18.04 -56.66 -53.30
N GLY A 59 16.86 -57.27 -53.38
CA GLY A 59 16.13 -57.73 -54.54
C GLY A 59 14.73 -58.15 -54.13
N VAL A 60 13.75 -57.91 -55.00
CA VAL A 60 13.27 -58.86 -56.02
C VAL A 60 12.21 -59.78 -55.39
N GLY A 61 10.95 -59.80 -55.81
CA GLY A 61 10.31 -59.28 -57.01
C GLY A 61 9.32 -60.34 -57.52
N PHE A 62 8.17 -59.92 -58.06
CA PHE A 62 7.51 -60.54 -59.21
C PHE A 62 6.34 -59.63 -59.63
N GLY A 63 6.40 -59.15 -60.87
CA GLY A 63 5.41 -58.27 -61.46
C GLY A 63 4.29 -59.02 -62.20
N GLY A 64 3.31 -58.23 -62.64
CA GLY A 64 2.30 -58.65 -63.60
C GLY A 64 1.39 -57.48 -63.98
N ALA A 65 1.77 -56.74 -65.01
CA ALA A 65 0.80 -56.05 -65.86
C ALA A 65 0.10 -57.07 -66.76
N PRO A 66 -1.12 -56.77 -67.23
CA PRO A 66 -1.43 -57.05 -68.62
C PRO A 66 -2.07 -55.86 -69.33
N THR A 67 -1.62 -55.59 -70.56
CA THR A 67 -2.46 -54.98 -71.59
C THR A 67 -3.27 -56.08 -72.28
N GLY A 68 -4.56 -55.84 -72.49
CA GLY A 68 -5.46 -56.70 -73.25
C GLY A 68 -6.85 -56.06 -73.34
N GLU A 69 -7.17 -55.48 -74.50
CA GLU A 69 -8.49 -54.95 -74.85
C GLU A 69 -9.60 -56.01 -74.71
N GLY A 70 -10.78 -55.54 -74.29
CA GLY A 70 -12.06 -56.14 -74.64
C GLY A 70 -12.90 -56.66 -73.46
N GLY A 71 -13.78 -55.82 -72.93
CA GLY A 71 -14.87 -56.27 -72.06
C GLY A 71 -15.47 -55.14 -71.22
N ALA A 72 -16.61 -54.62 -71.65
CA ALA A 72 -17.32 -53.49 -71.03
C ALA A 72 -17.73 -53.73 -69.57
N GLY A 73 -17.60 -52.71 -68.73
CA GLY A 73 -18.30 -52.57 -67.45
C GLY A 73 -17.42 -52.29 -66.22
N GLY A 74 -16.73 -51.15 -66.18
CA GLY A 74 -16.18 -50.60 -64.92
C GLY A 74 -17.18 -49.61 -64.32
N ALA A 75 -17.52 -49.78 -63.04
CA ALA A 75 -18.13 -48.70 -62.27
C ALA A 75 -16.98 -47.78 -61.84
N GLU A 76 -17.01 -46.53 -62.30
CA GLU A 76 -16.08 -45.49 -61.87
C GLU A 76 -16.24 -45.26 -60.36
N ASP A 77 -15.13 -45.16 -59.62
CA ASP A 77 -15.16 -44.68 -58.23
C ASP A 77 -15.63 -43.21 -58.27
N PRO A 78 -16.85 -42.89 -57.83
CA PRO A 78 -17.42 -41.55 -57.95
C PRO A 78 -16.61 -40.51 -57.18
N CYS A 79 -15.79 -40.92 -56.22
CA CYS A 79 -14.95 -40.07 -55.38
C CYS A 79 -13.50 -39.96 -55.86
N GLY A 80 -13.09 -40.69 -56.90
CA GLY A 80 -11.72 -40.68 -57.41
C GLY A 80 -11.27 -39.36 -58.05
N GLY A 81 -12.17 -38.38 -58.20
CA GLY A 81 -11.88 -37.05 -58.76
C GLY A 81 -12.46 -35.86 -57.99
N ALA A 82 -13.12 -36.08 -56.85
CA ALA A 82 -13.69 -35.01 -56.04
C ALA A 82 -12.62 -34.39 -55.12
N GLN A 83 -12.27 -33.12 -55.32
CA GLN A 83 -11.42 -32.36 -54.41
C GLN A 83 -12.28 -31.76 -53.30
N CYS A 84 -12.49 -32.52 -52.22
CA CYS A 84 -13.16 -32.03 -51.03
C CYS A 84 -12.20 -31.25 -50.14
N ARG A 85 -12.76 -30.28 -49.40
CA ARG A 85 -12.01 -29.54 -48.39
C ARG A 85 -11.55 -30.47 -47.25
N PRO A 86 -10.52 -30.11 -46.47
CA PRO A 86 -10.02 -30.93 -45.36
C PRO A 86 -11.08 -31.28 -44.31
N ASP A 87 -12.10 -30.44 -44.17
CA ASP A 87 -13.24 -30.56 -43.26
C ASP A 87 -14.44 -31.33 -43.84
N GLN A 88 -14.25 -31.93 -45.02
CA GLN A 88 -15.29 -32.65 -45.78
C GLN A 88 -14.84 -34.07 -46.15
N ARG A 89 -15.82 -34.95 -46.38
CA ARG A 89 -15.64 -36.26 -46.98
C ARG A 89 -16.41 -36.37 -48.29
N CYS A 90 -15.97 -37.24 -49.18
CA CYS A 90 -16.73 -37.55 -50.39
C CYS A 90 -17.74 -38.67 -50.12
N GLU A 91 -19.02 -38.42 -50.42
CA GLU A 91 -20.08 -39.42 -50.43
C GLU A 91 -20.62 -39.60 -51.86
N GLU A 92 -20.87 -40.85 -52.27
CA GLU A 92 -21.54 -41.12 -53.54
C GLU A 92 -23.04 -40.79 -53.43
N ARG A 93 -23.51 -39.85 -54.26
CA ARG A 93 -24.94 -39.61 -54.47
C ARG A 93 -25.27 -39.71 -55.95
N SER A 94 -26.09 -40.71 -56.29
CA SER A 94 -26.60 -40.93 -57.66
C SER A 94 -25.51 -41.15 -58.72
N GLY A 95 -24.36 -41.72 -58.34
CA GLY A 95 -23.24 -42.02 -59.25
C GLY A 95 -22.24 -40.88 -59.45
N GLU A 96 -22.36 -39.77 -58.71
CA GLU A 96 -21.36 -38.69 -58.63
C GLU A 96 -20.88 -38.53 -57.18
N GLY A 97 -19.58 -38.25 -56.99
CA GLY A 97 -19.00 -37.93 -55.68
C GLY A 97 -19.36 -36.51 -55.26
N VAL A 98 -20.01 -36.37 -54.10
CA VAL A 98 -20.41 -35.07 -53.52
C VAL A 98 -19.65 -34.88 -52.22
N CYS A 99 -19.05 -33.71 -52.02
CA CYS A 99 -18.41 -33.36 -50.76
C CYS A 99 -19.46 -33.01 -49.70
N VAL A 100 -19.38 -33.68 -48.56
CA VAL A 100 -20.27 -33.51 -47.42
C VAL A 100 -19.40 -33.12 -46.23
N ASP A 101 -19.82 -32.10 -45.50
CA ASP A 101 -19.17 -31.63 -44.28
C ASP A 101 -19.05 -32.77 -43.26
N ASN A 102 -17.84 -32.95 -42.71
CA ASN A 102 -17.64 -33.86 -41.61
C ASN A 102 -18.36 -33.32 -40.37
N THR A 103 -18.94 -34.21 -39.57
CA THR A 103 -19.34 -33.89 -38.20
C THR A 103 -18.33 -34.46 -37.23
N CYS A 104 -18.31 -33.98 -35.99
CA CYS A 104 -17.44 -34.57 -34.97
C CYS A 104 -17.76 -36.04 -34.65
N GLU A 105 -18.97 -36.50 -34.94
CA GLU A 105 -19.35 -37.91 -34.84
C GLU A 105 -18.73 -38.77 -35.96
N ASP A 106 -18.37 -38.16 -37.09
CA ASP A 106 -17.77 -38.84 -38.25
C ASP A 106 -16.24 -38.96 -38.15
N LEU A 107 -15.62 -38.25 -37.21
CA LEU A 107 -14.18 -38.19 -37.01
C LEU A 107 -13.74 -39.02 -35.80
N THR A 108 -12.54 -39.57 -35.86
CA THR A 108 -11.89 -40.22 -34.71
C THR A 108 -10.55 -39.57 -34.48
N CYS A 109 -10.55 -38.51 -33.68
CA CYS A 109 -9.36 -37.74 -33.33
C CYS A 109 -8.46 -38.54 -32.37
N SER A 110 -7.15 -38.31 -32.44
CA SER A 110 -6.21 -38.93 -31.50
C SER A 110 -6.36 -38.36 -30.08
N ALA A 111 -5.69 -38.96 -29.10
CA ALA A 111 -5.76 -38.51 -27.69
C ALA A 111 -5.22 -37.09 -27.45
N THR A 112 -4.61 -36.48 -28.47
CA THR A 112 -4.07 -35.13 -28.42
C THR A 112 -4.72 -34.21 -29.44
N GLU A 113 -5.81 -34.64 -30.08
CA GLU A 113 -6.54 -33.85 -31.06
C GLU A 113 -7.98 -33.70 -30.60
N GLU A 114 -8.54 -32.52 -30.79
CA GLU A 114 -9.94 -32.24 -30.52
C GLU A 114 -10.68 -31.99 -31.84
N CYS A 115 -11.93 -32.45 -31.90
CA CYS A 115 -12.75 -32.15 -33.05
C CYS A 115 -13.23 -30.70 -33.00
N GLN A 116 -12.86 -29.91 -34.00
CA GLN A 116 -13.28 -28.53 -34.15
C GLN A 116 -14.14 -28.36 -35.40
N ILE A 117 -15.23 -27.59 -35.28
CA ILE A 117 -16.05 -27.18 -36.41
C ILE A 117 -15.33 -26.01 -37.10
N THR A 118 -15.04 -26.15 -38.39
CA THR A 118 -14.47 -25.08 -39.20
C THR A 118 -15.49 -23.97 -39.44
N PRO A 119 -15.05 -22.73 -39.71
CA PRO A 119 -15.94 -21.62 -40.05
C PRO A 119 -16.87 -21.92 -41.25
N GLU A 120 -16.46 -22.84 -42.13
CA GLU A 120 -17.22 -23.26 -43.30
C GLU A 120 -18.26 -24.38 -43.04
N GLY A 121 -18.39 -24.84 -41.79
CA GLY A 121 -19.42 -25.76 -41.31
C GLY A 121 -19.03 -27.24 -41.25
N GLY A 122 -17.83 -27.61 -41.71
CA GLY A 122 -17.27 -28.97 -41.59
C GLY A 122 -16.51 -29.18 -40.29
N ALA A 123 -16.00 -30.38 -40.06
CA ALA A 123 -15.25 -30.72 -38.86
C ALA A 123 -13.85 -31.23 -39.22
N ILE A 124 -12.86 -30.91 -38.38
CA ILE A 124 -11.49 -31.43 -38.46
C ILE A 124 -11.00 -31.86 -37.07
N CYS A 125 -10.02 -32.77 -37.04
CA CYS A 125 -9.24 -33.02 -35.82
C CYS A 125 -8.11 -31.99 -35.78
N ALA A 126 -8.19 -31.04 -34.86
CA ALA A 126 -7.16 -30.04 -34.61
C ALA A 126 -6.24 -30.52 -33.49
N ASP A 127 -4.94 -30.27 -33.60
CA ASP A 127 -3.99 -30.57 -32.51
C ASP A 127 -4.35 -29.72 -31.29
N ASN A 128 -4.45 -30.37 -30.13
CA ASN A 128 -4.84 -29.77 -28.86
C ASN A 128 -3.77 -30.04 -27.79
N ARG A 129 -2.53 -30.32 -28.21
CA ARG A 129 -1.41 -30.54 -27.29
C ARG A 129 -1.01 -29.24 -26.63
N CYS A 130 -0.62 -29.37 -25.38
CA CYS A 130 0.03 -28.29 -24.66
C CYS A 130 1.13 -28.84 -23.76
N ARG A 131 2.07 -27.98 -23.41
CA ARG A 131 3.06 -28.21 -22.35
C ARG A 131 2.95 -27.21 -21.21
N SER A 132 2.26 -26.10 -21.45
CA SER A 132 1.95 -25.04 -20.50
C SER A 132 0.62 -24.39 -20.88
N ASP A 133 0.01 -23.69 -19.92
CA ASP A 133 -1.28 -23.00 -20.10
C ASP A 133 -1.20 -21.92 -21.19
N LEU A 134 -0.01 -21.39 -21.45
CA LEU A 134 0.27 -20.42 -22.52
C LEU A 134 0.03 -20.97 -23.94
N GLU A 135 0.06 -22.29 -24.11
CA GLU A 135 -0.23 -22.95 -25.39
C GLU A 135 -1.74 -23.20 -25.57
N CYS A 136 -2.55 -22.83 -24.58
CA CYS A 136 -3.99 -23.02 -24.56
C CYS A 136 -4.77 -21.73 -24.77
N PRO A 137 -5.99 -21.81 -25.35
CA PRO A 137 -6.94 -20.69 -25.33
C PRO A 137 -7.20 -20.23 -23.90
N ILE A 138 -7.51 -18.94 -23.68
CA ILE A 138 -7.60 -18.33 -22.33
C ILE A 138 -8.68 -18.94 -21.42
N ASN A 139 -9.66 -19.64 -22.00
CA ASN A 139 -10.71 -20.37 -21.29
C ASN A 139 -10.38 -21.86 -21.08
N ARG A 140 -9.10 -22.21 -21.18
CA ARG A 140 -8.56 -23.57 -21.06
C ARG A 140 -7.18 -23.56 -20.44
N TYR A 141 -6.96 -24.43 -19.45
CA TYR A 141 -5.63 -24.76 -18.96
C TYR A 141 -5.04 -25.99 -19.65
N CYS A 142 -3.74 -26.12 -19.54
CA CYS A 142 -2.98 -27.29 -19.91
C CYS A 142 -2.92 -28.31 -18.76
N ASP A 143 -3.45 -29.51 -18.97
CA ASP A 143 -3.35 -30.61 -17.99
C ASP A 143 -1.95 -31.29 -17.98
N GLY A 144 -0.98 -30.70 -18.68
CA GLY A 144 0.34 -31.26 -18.93
C GLY A 144 0.44 -32.11 -20.20
N ALA A 145 -0.65 -32.30 -20.95
CA ALA A 145 -0.66 -32.98 -22.23
C ALA A 145 -1.57 -32.33 -23.28
N VAL A 146 -2.76 -31.87 -22.88
CA VAL A 146 -3.75 -31.25 -23.77
C VAL A 146 -4.46 -30.08 -23.10
N CYS A 147 -4.92 -29.11 -23.90
CA CYS A 147 -5.75 -28.04 -23.36
C CYS A 147 -7.10 -28.62 -22.95
N VAL A 148 -7.59 -28.29 -21.78
CA VAL A 148 -8.86 -28.75 -21.22
C VAL A 148 -9.67 -27.55 -20.78
N ALA A 149 -11.00 -27.64 -20.84
CA ALA A 149 -11.85 -26.54 -20.40
C ALA A 149 -11.60 -26.22 -18.93
N ASP A 150 -11.60 -24.94 -18.60
CA ASP A 150 -11.44 -24.48 -17.23
C ASP A 150 -12.56 -25.00 -16.33
N THR A 151 -12.21 -25.28 -15.09
CA THR A 151 -13.15 -25.72 -14.05
C THR A 151 -13.94 -24.52 -13.50
N CYS A 152 -13.33 -23.34 -13.50
CA CYS A 152 -13.89 -22.06 -13.08
C CYS A 152 -13.26 -20.94 -13.92
N ALA A 153 -13.86 -19.75 -13.97
CA ALA A 153 -13.26 -18.65 -14.72
C ALA A 153 -11.99 -18.19 -14.00
N ALA A 154 -10.85 -18.17 -14.69
CA ALA A 154 -9.56 -17.79 -14.10
C ALA A 154 -9.65 -16.45 -13.34
N GLY A 155 -9.18 -16.41 -12.10
CA GLY A 155 -9.22 -15.23 -11.25
C GLY A 155 -10.57 -14.96 -10.55
N GLU A 156 -11.65 -15.66 -10.93
CA GLU A 156 -12.98 -15.50 -10.33
C GLU A 156 -12.96 -15.78 -8.83
N ARG A 157 -13.54 -14.86 -8.05
CA ARG A 157 -13.69 -14.99 -6.60
C ARG A 157 -15.13 -15.30 -6.21
N THR A 158 -15.31 -16.29 -5.34
CA THR A 158 -16.63 -16.72 -4.83
C THR A 158 -16.60 -16.99 -3.32
N CYS A 159 -17.75 -16.89 -2.65
CA CYS A 159 -17.88 -17.25 -1.23
C CYS A 159 -18.37 -18.70 -1.04
N ASP A 160 -17.66 -19.48 -0.23
CA ASP A 160 -18.18 -20.72 0.39
C ASP A 160 -18.31 -20.52 1.90
N GLY A 161 -19.51 -20.15 2.35
CA GLY A 161 -19.73 -19.74 3.72
C GLY A 161 -18.98 -18.45 4.05
N GLY A 162 -18.05 -18.52 5.01
CA GLY A 162 -17.18 -17.39 5.35
C GLY A 162 -15.84 -17.41 4.61
N SER A 163 -15.56 -18.42 3.78
CA SER A 163 -14.30 -18.55 3.07
C SER A 163 -14.38 -17.90 1.69
N LEU A 164 -13.35 -17.11 1.38
CA LEU A 164 -13.12 -16.55 0.06
C LEU A 164 -12.33 -17.55 -0.78
N LEU A 165 -12.90 -17.96 -1.91
CA LEU A 165 -12.25 -18.81 -2.90
C LEU A 165 -11.89 -17.98 -4.11
N GLN A 166 -10.73 -18.27 -4.70
CA GLN A 166 -10.33 -17.73 -5.98
C GLN A 166 -10.03 -18.89 -6.93
N CYS A 167 -10.55 -18.81 -8.15
CA CYS A 167 -10.11 -19.66 -9.23
C CYS A 167 -8.67 -19.31 -9.59
N VAL A 168 -7.78 -20.31 -9.57
CA VAL A 168 -6.38 -20.07 -9.92
C VAL A 168 -6.26 -19.46 -11.31
N SER A 169 -5.19 -18.71 -11.58
CA SER A 169 -5.04 -17.89 -12.79
C SER A 169 -5.11 -18.65 -14.12
N ASN A 170 -4.98 -19.98 -14.10
CA ASN A 170 -5.17 -20.81 -15.27
C ASN A 170 -6.58 -21.42 -15.39
N GLY A 171 -7.48 -21.24 -14.42
CA GLY A 171 -8.83 -21.79 -14.48
C GLY A 171 -8.96 -23.26 -14.05
N SER A 172 -7.86 -23.90 -13.63
CA SER A 172 -7.85 -25.34 -13.35
C SER A 172 -8.65 -25.78 -12.12
N GLU A 173 -8.65 -24.96 -11.06
CA GLU A 173 -9.37 -25.22 -9.81
C GLU A 173 -9.69 -23.94 -9.01
N ALA A 174 -10.69 -24.02 -8.14
CA ALA A 174 -10.97 -22.99 -7.15
C ALA A 174 -10.24 -23.33 -5.84
N ARG A 175 -9.39 -22.41 -5.38
CA ARG A 175 -8.61 -22.51 -4.16
C ARG A 175 -9.18 -21.55 -3.10
N ALA A 176 -9.29 -21.99 -1.85
CA ALA A 176 -9.56 -21.07 -0.74
C ALA A 176 -8.33 -20.17 -0.49
N LEU A 177 -8.53 -18.86 -0.52
CA LEU A 177 -7.52 -17.87 -0.12
C LEU A 177 -7.46 -17.80 1.40
N PHE A 178 -8.52 -17.28 2.01
CA PHE A 178 -8.65 -17.17 3.47
C PHE A 178 -10.11 -17.15 3.90
N THR A 179 -10.34 -17.30 5.22
CA THR A 179 -11.66 -17.17 5.82
C THR A 179 -11.82 -15.75 6.32
N CYS A 180 -12.83 -15.04 5.81
CA CYS A 180 -13.16 -13.71 6.31
C CYS A 180 -13.50 -13.80 7.79
N GLY A 181 -12.97 -12.84 8.54
CA GLY A 181 -13.20 -12.71 9.96
C GLY A 181 -12.47 -11.45 10.39
N GLY A 182 -13.09 -10.72 11.30
CA GLY A 182 -12.53 -9.47 11.81
C GLY A 182 -12.44 -9.50 13.34
N SER A 183 -11.99 -8.37 13.87
CA SER A 183 -11.85 -8.15 15.31
C SER A 183 -13.21 -7.79 15.96
N ALA A 184 -13.19 -7.32 17.21
CA ALA A 184 -14.39 -6.73 17.82
C ALA A 184 -14.70 -5.32 17.27
N TYR A 185 -13.78 -4.71 16.53
CA TYR A 185 -13.87 -3.33 16.02
C TYR A 185 -14.55 -3.27 14.65
N PHE A 186 -14.29 -4.26 13.78
CA PHE A 186 -14.96 -4.42 12.49
C PHE A 186 -15.19 -5.91 12.18
N GLU A 187 -16.40 -6.25 11.72
CA GLU A 187 -16.76 -7.64 11.39
C GLU A 187 -16.70 -7.87 9.87
N SER A 188 -15.62 -8.50 9.41
CA SER A 188 -15.44 -8.90 8.01
C SER A 188 -16.17 -10.21 7.70
N ALA A 189 -17.19 -10.15 6.84
CA ALA A 189 -17.93 -11.32 6.35
C ALA A 189 -17.81 -11.41 4.83
N CYS A 190 -17.62 -12.63 4.30
CA CYS A 190 -17.50 -12.86 2.87
C CYS A 190 -18.73 -12.34 2.13
N THR A 191 -18.53 -11.38 1.24
CA THR A 191 -19.55 -10.80 0.36
C THR A 191 -19.32 -11.31 -1.06
N ASP A 192 -20.41 -11.69 -1.75
CA ASP A 192 -20.37 -12.19 -3.12
C ASP A 192 -21.48 -11.48 -3.90
N ASP A 193 -21.11 -10.78 -4.96
CA ASP A 193 -22.03 -10.07 -5.86
C ASP A 193 -22.63 -10.99 -6.93
N GLY A 194 -22.15 -12.24 -7.03
CA GLY A 194 -22.52 -13.20 -8.06
C GLY A 194 -21.92 -12.91 -9.44
N ALA A 195 -20.98 -11.97 -9.52
CA ALA A 195 -20.25 -11.59 -10.73
C ALA A 195 -18.77 -12.01 -10.68
N GLY A 196 -18.40 -12.89 -9.74
CA GLY A 196 -17.03 -13.38 -9.62
C GLY A 196 -16.10 -12.46 -8.85
N ASN A 197 -16.63 -11.50 -8.08
CA ASN A 197 -15.84 -10.50 -7.34
C ASN A 197 -16.06 -10.62 -5.84
N ALA A 198 -16.19 -11.84 -5.32
CA ALA A 198 -16.31 -12.01 -3.88
C ALA A 198 -15.11 -11.41 -3.14
N SER A 199 -15.34 -10.88 -1.94
CA SER A 199 -14.31 -10.28 -1.12
C SER A 199 -14.58 -10.43 0.37
N CYS A 200 -13.53 -10.25 1.17
CA CYS A 200 -13.67 -9.97 2.59
C CYS A 200 -13.55 -8.45 2.75
N PRO A 201 -14.59 -7.72 3.15
CA PRO A 201 -14.49 -6.28 3.36
C PRO A 201 -13.59 -5.98 4.57
N CYS A 202 -12.97 -4.81 4.59
CA CYS A 202 -12.12 -4.34 5.69
C CYS A 202 -12.15 -2.80 5.75
N GLU A 203 -11.79 -2.24 6.90
CA GLU A 203 -11.47 -0.81 7.02
C GLU A 203 -9.95 -0.57 7.00
N ASP A 204 -9.17 -1.50 7.55
CA ASP A 204 -7.69 -1.50 7.50
C ASP A 204 -7.11 -2.91 7.66
N ASP A 205 -5.78 -3.02 7.65
CA ASP A 205 -4.99 -4.26 7.73
C ASP A 205 -5.31 -5.13 8.95
N TRP A 206 -5.72 -4.53 10.07
CA TRP A 206 -6.05 -5.27 11.29
C TRP A 206 -7.38 -6.04 11.21
N ASP A 207 -8.20 -5.76 10.19
CA ASP A 207 -9.45 -6.47 9.92
C ASP A 207 -9.25 -7.67 9.01
N CYS A 208 -8.08 -7.76 8.37
CA CYS A 208 -7.75 -8.83 7.46
C CYS A 208 -7.08 -10.01 8.18
N PRO A 209 -7.27 -11.24 7.67
CA PRO A 209 -6.54 -12.40 8.15
C PRO A 209 -5.02 -12.21 8.04
N THR A 210 -4.27 -13.06 8.77
CA THR A 210 -2.81 -13.04 8.71
C THR A 210 -2.31 -13.20 7.28
N HIS A 211 -1.34 -12.36 6.91
CA HIS A 211 -0.77 -12.27 5.57
C HIS A 211 -1.73 -11.80 4.46
N ALA A 212 -2.86 -11.16 4.82
CA ALA A 212 -3.70 -10.42 3.90
C ALA A 212 -3.78 -8.96 4.35
N SER A 213 -3.67 -8.01 3.42
CA SER A 213 -3.70 -6.57 3.69
C SER A 213 -5.01 -5.96 3.15
N CYS A 214 -5.46 -4.86 3.72
CA CYS A 214 -6.66 -4.18 3.28
C CYS A 214 -6.32 -3.22 2.14
N GLU A 215 -6.97 -3.39 0.99
CA GLU A 215 -6.78 -2.55 -0.18
C GLU A 215 -8.13 -2.21 -0.80
N ALA A 216 -8.39 -0.90 -0.93
CA ALA A 216 -9.65 -0.30 -1.34
C ALA A 216 -10.88 -0.90 -0.63
N GLY A 217 -10.76 -1.13 0.68
CA GLY A 217 -11.81 -1.71 1.52
C GLY A 217 -12.06 -3.21 1.35
N ALA A 218 -11.13 -3.94 0.71
CA ALA A 218 -11.18 -5.39 0.58
C ALA A 218 -9.83 -6.05 0.94
N CYS A 219 -9.86 -7.18 1.64
CA CYS A 219 -8.65 -7.93 1.92
C CYS A 219 -8.06 -8.50 0.64
N ALA A 220 -6.82 -8.14 0.35
CA ALA A 220 -6.00 -8.57 -0.77
C ALA A 220 -4.85 -9.49 -0.31
N GLY A 221 -4.19 -10.14 -1.27
CA GLY A 221 -3.14 -11.13 -1.04
C GLY A 221 -3.65 -12.58 -1.03
N THR A 222 -2.76 -13.50 -0.64
CA THR A 222 -3.03 -14.95 -0.71
C THR A 222 -3.51 -15.54 0.61
N GLY A 223 -3.31 -14.82 1.73
CA GLY A 223 -3.50 -15.35 3.09
C GLY A 223 -2.42 -16.36 3.51
N ASP A 224 -1.43 -16.63 2.65
CA ASP A 224 -0.25 -17.41 2.97
C ASP A 224 0.92 -16.50 3.33
N ALA A 225 1.90 -17.03 4.06
CA ALA A 225 3.13 -16.30 4.32
C ALA A 225 3.80 -15.84 3.00
N PRO A 226 4.36 -14.61 2.95
CA PRO A 226 5.01 -14.10 1.76
C PRO A 226 6.05 -15.08 1.21
N THR A 227 6.01 -15.28 -0.11
CA THR A 227 6.90 -16.17 -0.84
C THR A 227 7.98 -15.41 -1.59
N CYS A 228 7.71 -14.16 -1.93
CA CYS A 228 8.64 -13.25 -2.58
C CYS A 228 9.36 -12.43 -1.51
N LEU A 229 10.54 -12.92 -1.10
CA LEU A 229 11.32 -12.33 -0.03
C LEU A 229 12.74 -11.94 -0.47
N LEU A 230 13.17 -10.76 -0.05
CA LEU A 230 14.50 -10.23 -0.20
C LEU A 230 15.20 -10.12 1.16
N PRO A 231 16.52 -10.40 1.24
CA PRO A 231 17.25 -10.20 2.47
C PRO A 231 17.38 -8.70 2.78
N PRO A 232 17.46 -8.34 4.08
CA PRO A 232 17.75 -6.98 4.51
C PRO A 232 19.06 -6.48 3.89
N VAL A 233 19.11 -5.19 3.61
CA VAL A 233 20.28 -4.54 3.00
C VAL A 233 20.91 -3.62 4.04
N PRO A 234 22.24 -3.52 4.17
CA PRO A 234 22.82 -2.53 5.08
C PRO A 234 22.41 -1.11 4.68
N PHE A 235 22.03 -0.26 5.65
CA PHE A 235 21.61 1.13 5.39
C PHE A 235 22.59 1.92 4.50
N SER A 236 23.89 1.63 4.59
CA SER A 236 24.93 2.25 3.75
C SER A 236 24.76 2.05 2.24
N ASN A 237 23.95 1.08 1.83
CA ASN A 237 23.62 0.80 0.43
C ASN A 237 22.26 1.37 0.03
N VAL A 238 21.48 1.89 0.97
CA VAL A 238 20.17 2.51 0.75
C VAL A 238 20.13 3.97 1.26
N PRO A 239 21.10 4.81 0.86
CA PRO A 239 21.20 6.16 1.42
C PRO A 239 20.07 7.06 0.91
N PRO A 240 19.52 7.93 1.78
CA PRO A 240 18.45 8.86 1.39
C PRO A 240 18.92 9.81 0.28
N GLN A 241 18.05 10.13 -0.67
CA GLN A 241 18.21 11.16 -1.70
C GLN A 241 16.97 12.04 -1.81
N ILE A 242 17.15 13.33 -2.12
CA ILE A 242 16.04 14.27 -2.31
C ILE A 242 15.24 13.88 -3.54
N GLU A 243 13.93 13.72 -3.37
CA GLU A 243 12.96 13.51 -4.43
C GLU A 243 12.15 14.76 -4.71
N ILE A 244 11.69 15.41 -3.65
CA ILE A 244 10.94 16.66 -3.73
C ILE A 244 11.67 17.70 -2.89
N GLN A 245 11.88 18.87 -3.49
CA GLN A 245 12.31 20.07 -2.78
C GLN A 245 11.33 21.19 -3.12
N TRP A 246 10.55 21.61 -2.14
CA TRP A 246 9.61 22.72 -2.27
C TRP A 246 10.09 23.91 -1.45
N GLY A 247 10.07 25.11 -2.03
CA GLY A 247 10.33 26.37 -1.33
C GLY A 247 11.52 27.19 -1.85
N GLY A 248 12.18 27.92 -0.96
CA GLY A 248 13.32 28.77 -1.27
C GLY A 248 14.62 27.98 -1.40
N LYS A 249 15.53 28.41 -2.29
CA LYS A 249 16.77 27.67 -2.58
C LYS A 249 17.87 27.90 -1.56
N ASP A 250 17.94 29.11 -1.02
CA ASP A 250 18.97 29.58 -0.09
C ASP A 250 18.52 30.92 0.53
N ILE A 251 19.34 31.51 1.39
CA ILE A 251 19.02 32.81 2.03
C ILE A 251 19.00 33.99 1.04
N ALA A 252 19.63 33.85 -0.13
CA ALA A 252 19.65 34.87 -1.18
C ALA A 252 18.45 34.76 -2.12
N ALA A 253 17.84 33.58 -2.21
CA ALA A 253 16.63 33.24 -2.95
C ALA A 253 15.62 32.50 -2.05
N PRO A 254 15.11 33.13 -0.98
CA PRO A 254 14.30 32.47 0.05
C PRO A 254 12.83 32.25 -0.35
N ASN A 255 12.43 32.74 -1.52
CA ASN A 255 11.06 32.67 -1.99
C ASN A 255 10.84 31.37 -2.79
N ALA A 256 9.66 30.76 -2.63
CA ALA A 256 9.18 29.61 -3.41
C ALA A 256 8.88 30.02 -4.87
N ALA A 257 9.91 30.16 -5.70
CA ALA A 257 9.78 30.68 -7.05
C ALA A 257 8.92 29.74 -7.93
N GLY A 258 7.82 30.25 -8.48
CA GLY A 258 6.90 29.45 -9.30
C GLY A 258 5.65 28.96 -8.54
N SER A 259 5.61 29.14 -7.22
CA SER A 259 4.48 28.76 -6.36
C SER A 259 3.59 29.96 -6.01
N PRO A 260 2.30 29.75 -5.68
CA PRO A 260 1.44 30.78 -5.12
C PRO A 260 1.96 31.29 -3.78
N PHE A 261 1.76 32.58 -3.52
CA PHE A 261 2.22 33.28 -2.31
C PHE A 261 3.72 33.06 -2.00
N PRO A 262 4.63 33.29 -2.95
CA PRO A 262 6.01 32.78 -2.91
C PRO A 262 6.90 33.32 -1.78
N MET A 263 6.52 34.42 -1.12
CA MET A 263 7.24 34.96 0.05
C MET A 263 6.98 34.16 1.33
N SER A 264 5.86 33.43 1.40
CA SER A 264 5.54 32.53 2.49
C SER A 264 6.11 31.16 2.16
N ALA A 265 7.35 30.91 2.57
CA ALA A 265 8.11 29.73 2.16
C ALA A 265 8.90 29.08 3.31
N GLN A 266 8.89 29.66 4.51
CA GLN A 266 9.51 29.04 5.69
C GLN A 266 8.54 28.07 6.33
N ASN A 267 9.00 26.91 6.77
CA ASN A 267 8.16 25.91 7.44
C ASN A 267 8.90 25.37 8.69
N VAL A 268 8.18 25.32 9.81
CA VAL A 268 8.70 24.83 11.10
C VAL A 268 7.54 24.16 11.85
N MET A 269 6.99 23.10 11.26
CA MET A 269 5.95 22.26 11.86
C MET A 269 6.01 20.86 11.24
N THR A 270 5.51 19.85 11.96
CA THR A 270 5.42 18.47 11.46
C THR A 270 4.44 18.40 10.29
N PRO A 271 4.86 18.07 9.06
CA PRO A 271 3.93 17.91 7.93
C PRO A 271 2.93 16.78 8.18
N ALA A 272 1.80 16.80 7.49
CA ALA A 272 0.85 15.69 7.44
C ALA A 272 0.78 15.12 6.01
N VAL A 273 0.42 13.85 5.89
CA VAL A 273 0.30 13.13 4.60
C VAL A 273 -1.06 12.45 4.57
N ALA A 274 -1.84 12.63 3.50
CA ALA A 274 -3.11 11.96 3.26
C ALA A 274 -3.58 12.17 1.80
N ASN A 275 -4.36 11.24 1.24
CA ASN A 275 -5.01 11.41 -0.07
C ASN A 275 -6.07 12.52 -0.01
N LEU A 276 -6.00 13.50 -0.91
CA LEU A 276 -6.96 14.61 -1.00
C LEU A 276 -7.59 14.76 -2.40
N ASP A 277 -7.10 14.08 -3.43
CA ASP A 277 -7.76 14.02 -4.73
C ASP A 277 -7.82 12.64 -5.38
N ASP A 278 -8.66 12.58 -6.42
CA ASP A 278 -9.02 11.39 -7.21
C ASP A 278 -8.11 11.38 -8.46
N ASP A 279 -6.89 10.90 -8.26
CA ASP A 279 -5.82 10.85 -9.27
C ASP A 279 -6.15 9.86 -10.38
N ASN A 280 -6.72 8.72 -10.00
CA ASN A 280 -7.04 7.63 -10.92
C ASN A 280 -8.41 7.81 -11.62
N GLY A 281 -9.28 8.69 -11.12
CA GLY A 281 -10.54 9.05 -11.77
C GLY A 281 -11.72 8.10 -11.48
N ASP A 282 -11.59 7.21 -10.49
CA ASP A 282 -12.63 6.27 -10.06
C ASP A 282 -13.74 6.91 -9.21
N GLY A 283 -13.53 8.15 -8.79
CA GLY A 283 -14.48 8.92 -8.01
C GLY A 283 -14.45 8.60 -6.53
N LEU A 284 -13.43 7.90 -6.05
CA LEU A 284 -13.08 7.75 -4.65
C LEU A 284 -11.79 8.54 -4.40
N ILE A 285 -11.57 8.94 -3.15
CA ILE A 285 -10.28 9.42 -2.68
C ILE A 285 -9.85 8.36 -1.68
N ASN A 286 -8.94 7.50 -2.09
CA ASN A 286 -8.57 6.33 -1.31
C ASN A 286 -7.09 6.00 -1.52
N GLU A 287 -6.70 4.86 -1.01
CA GLU A 287 -5.32 4.41 -1.00
C GLU A 287 -4.73 4.06 -2.39
N LEU A 288 -5.55 4.06 -3.45
CA LEU A 288 -5.11 3.94 -4.85
C LEU A 288 -4.72 5.27 -5.50
N ASP A 289 -4.88 6.40 -4.80
CA ASP A 289 -4.46 7.73 -5.22
C ASP A 289 -3.07 8.09 -4.67
N PHE A 290 -2.46 9.17 -5.15
CA PHE A 290 -1.22 9.68 -4.58
C PHE A 290 -1.56 10.58 -3.40
N PRO A 291 -0.89 10.43 -2.26
CA PRO A 291 -1.20 11.29 -1.12
C PRO A 291 -0.61 12.69 -1.29
N GLU A 292 -1.33 13.69 -0.79
CA GLU A 292 -0.86 15.05 -0.67
C GLU A 292 -0.06 15.25 0.60
N ILE A 293 0.95 16.11 0.51
CA ILE A 293 1.72 16.57 1.64
C ILE A 293 1.22 17.94 2.10
N LEU A 294 0.70 17.98 3.32
CA LEU A 294 0.10 19.13 3.97
C LEU A 294 1.05 19.82 4.95
N PHE A 295 1.19 21.13 4.82
CA PHE A 295 2.02 21.91 5.73
C PHE A 295 1.61 23.39 5.74
N THR A 296 2.09 24.13 6.74
CA THR A 296 1.90 25.59 6.80
C THR A 296 3.20 26.35 6.64
N THR A 297 3.18 27.43 5.86
CA THR A 297 4.36 28.29 5.66
C THR A 297 4.16 29.69 6.20
N PHE A 298 5.25 30.42 6.43
CA PHE A 298 5.23 31.83 6.81
C PHE A 298 6.28 32.66 6.08
N CYS A 299 6.09 33.99 6.13
CA CYS A 299 6.99 34.95 5.52
C CYS A 299 8.18 35.29 6.41
N GLY A 300 9.40 35.22 5.87
CA GLY A 300 10.61 35.73 6.52
C GLY A 300 10.82 35.16 7.93
N THR A 301 10.61 35.98 8.97
CA THR A 301 10.81 35.57 10.38
C THR A 301 9.50 35.57 11.18
N GLU A 302 8.35 35.55 10.49
CA GLU A 302 7.01 35.68 11.09
C GLU A 302 6.45 34.37 11.66
N TYR A 303 7.29 33.49 12.21
CA TYR A 303 6.93 32.14 12.69
C TYR A 303 5.80 32.06 13.76
N LYS A 304 5.23 33.17 14.22
CA LYS A 304 4.13 33.19 15.21
C LYS A 304 2.77 33.54 14.62
N SER A 305 2.73 33.97 13.36
CA SER A 305 1.54 34.50 12.69
C SER A 305 1.67 34.35 11.17
N ASN A 306 0.67 34.77 10.42
CA ASN A 306 0.64 34.88 8.98
C ASN A 306 0.91 33.53 8.27
N GLY A 307 0.35 32.45 8.83
CA GLY A 307 0.46 31.11 8.28
C GLY A 307 -0.42 30.88 7.05
N VAL A 308 0.20 30.36 5.99
CA VAL A 308 -0.43 29.93 4.75
C VAL A 308 -0.53 28.41 4.75
N LEU A 309 -1.72 27.84 4.58
CA LEU A 309 -1.89 26.39 4.40
C LEU A 309 -1.50 26.01 2.97
N ARG A 310 -0.83 24.87 2.80
CA ARG A 310 -0.40 24.34 1.51
C ARG A 310 -0.63 22.84 1.45
N ALA A 311 -0.94 22.37 0.24
CA ALA A 311 -0.87 20.97 -0.16
C ALA A 311 -0.05 20.88 -1.45
N ILE A 312 0.84 19.89 -1.53
CA ILE A 312 1.57 19.55 -2.75
C ILE A 312 1.36 18.06 -3.06
N HIS A 313 1.35 17.72 -4.35
CA HIS A 313 1.29 16.34 -4.84
C HIS A 313 2.52 15.56 -4.37
N GLY A 314 2.33 14.42 -3.70
CA GLY A 314 3.42 13.52 -3.32
C GLY A 314 3.93 12.69 -4.50
N GLY A 315 3.02 12.23 -5.37
CA GLY A 315 3.33 11.38 -6.53
C GLY A 315 2.80 11.86 -7.88
N GLY A 316 2.77 10.94 -8.84
CA GLY A 316 2.19 11.14 -10.16
C GLY A 316 2.81 12.23 -11.03
N PRO A 317 2.13 12.64 -12.13
CA PRO A 317 2.58 13.74 -13.00
C PRO A 317 2.67 15.10 -12.30
N GLY A 318 2.03 15.21 -11.13
CA GLY A 318 2.01 16.38 -10.26
C GLY A 318 3.19 16.46 -9.28
N LYS A 319 3.96 15.37 -9.08
CA LYS A 319 4.99 15.23 -8.01
C LYS A 319 5.72 16.53 -7.69
N GLY A 320 5.57 16.98 -6.44
CA GLY A 320 6.19 18.18 -5.88
C GLY A 320 5.56 19.53 -6.27
N ARG A 321 4.50 19.56 -7.07
CA ARG A 321 3.79 20.79 -7.47
C ARG A 321 2.68 21.13 -6.49
N ASP A 322 2.40 22.43 -6.31
CA ASP A 322 1.29 22.91 -5.49
C ASP A 322 -0.06 22.39 -6.02
N TYR A 323 -0.81 21.70 -5.16
CA TYR A 323 -2.19 21.26 -5.38
C TYR A 323 -3.17 22.39 -4.99
N PHE A 324 -3.04 22.94 -3.78
CA PHE A 324 -3.68 24.20 -3.39
C PHE A 324 -2.86 24.99 -2.36
N ALA A 325 -3.17 26.28 -2.22
CA ALA A 325 -2.65 27.12 -1.14
C ALA A 325 -3.71 28.11 -0.62
N VAL A 326 -3.79 28.28 0.70
CA VAL A 326 -4.78 29.15 1.36
C VAL A 326 -4.10 30.24 2.18
N LEU A 327 -4.37 31.49 1.80
CA LEU A 327 -3.90 32.71 2.48
C LEU A 327 -5.13 33.55 2.84
N GLY A 328 -5.57 33.44 4.09
CA GLY A 328 -6.75 34.15 4.59
C GLY A 328 -8.01 33.79 3.82
N ASP A 329 -8.58 34.77 3.10
CA ASP A 329 -9.75 34.60 2.24
C ASP A 329 -9.40 34.20 0.79
N LYS A 330 -8.11 34.08 0.45
CA LYS A 330 -7.63 33.73 -0.88
C LYS A 330 -7.28 32.25 -0.92
N VAL A 331 -7.95 31.51 -1.80
CA VAL A 331 -7.63 30.13 -2.14
C VAL A 331 -7.07 30.13 -3.56
N TRP A 332 -5.87 29.59 -3.72
CA TRP A 332 -5.30 29.26 -5.02
C TRP A 332 -5.40 27.74 -5.20
N ARG A 333 -5.79 27.29 -6.39
CA ARG A 333 -5.80 25.87 -6.76
C ARG A 333 -4.98 25.63 -8.01
N GLU A 334 -4.58 24.38 -8.21
CA GLU A 334 -3.90 24.00 -9.44
C GLU A 334 -4.66 24.50 -10.68
N GLY A 335 -3.91 25.10 -11.62
CA GLY A 335 -4.44 25.73 -12.82
C GLY A 335 -4.78 27.22 -12.69
N ASP A 336 -4.89 27.76 -11.47
CA ASP A 336 -5.09 29.19 -11.26
C ASP A 336 -3.81 30.01 -11.58
N PRO A 337 -3.94 31.26 -12.05
CA PRO A 337 -2.79 32.13 -12.25
C PRO A 337 -2.04 32.38 -10.93
N ILE A 338 -0.73 32.10 -10.90
CA ILE A 338 0.11 32.25 -9.70
C ILE A 338 0.45 33.71 -9.33
N ASP A 339 0.31 34.66 -10.26
CA ASP A 339 0.67 36.08 -10.09
C ASP A 339 -0.42 36.91 -9.37
N VAL A 340 -1.07 36.34 -8.34
CA VAL A 340 -2.11 37.04 -7.57
C VAL A 340 -1.47 38.01 -6.57
N PRO A 341 -1.89 39.30 -6.51
CA PRO A 341 -1.42 40.22 -5.48
C PRO A 341 -1.85 39.79 -4.07
N TYR A 342 -0.92 39.77 -3.13
CA TYR A 342 -1.15 39.44 -1.72
C TYR A 342 -0.20 40.22 -0.81
N ALA A 343 -0.51 40.24 0.49
CA ALA A 343 0.41 40.62 1.56
C ALA A 343 0.52 39.47 2.57
N CYS A 344 1.66 39.37 3.26
CA CYS A 344 1.87 38.30 4.25
C CYS A 344 0.82 38.36 5.39
N ASP A 345 0.42 39.56 5.81
CA ASP A 345 -0.57 39.80 6.85
C ASP A 345 -2.03 39.56 6.43
N ASP A 346 -2.26 39.11 5.19
CA ASP A 346 -3.56 38.58 4.80
C ASP A 346 -3.80 37.16 5.35
N ALA A 347 -2.74 36.43 5.70
CA ALA A 347 -2.81 35.09 6.28
C ALA A 347 -3.29 35.12 7.75
N ALA A 348 -3.90 34.02 8.23
CA ALA A 348 -4.61 33.99 9.52
C ALA A 348 -4.36 32.74 10.38
N LEU A 349 -3.56 31.79 9.87
CA LEU A 349 -3.21 30.56 10.59
C LEU A 349 -1.95 30.76 11.43
N ARG A 350 -1.79 29.92 12.45
CA ARG A 350 -0.53 29.81 13.17
C ARG A 350 0.41 28.87 12.43
N PRO A 351 1.52 29.35 11.85
CA PRO A 351 2.33 28.57 10.91
C PRO A 351 3.17 27.45 11.54
N THR A 352 3.23 27.40 12.87
CA THR A 352 4.03 26.44 13.64
C THR A 352 3.17 25.51 14.48
N SER A 353 1.84 25.63 14.40
CA SER A 353 0.92 24.67 15.00
C SER A 353 0.80 23.46 14.08
N ALA A 354 0.63 22.26 14.63
CA ALA A 354 0.43 21.09 13.78
C ALA A 354 -0.92 21.16 13.06
N LEU A 355 -1.00 20.45 11.93
CA LEU A 355 -2.25 20.14 11.26
C LEU A 355 -2.77 18.78 11.75
N ALA A 356 -4.06 18.55 11.56
CA ALA A 356 -4.62 17.20 11.53
C ALA A 356 -5.50 17.06 10.30
N VAL A 357 -5.53 15.88 9.70
CA VAL A 357 -6.36 15.56 8.54
C VAL A 357 -7.16 14.29 8.82
N GLY A 358 -8.39 14.25 8.34
CA GLY A 358 -9.24 13.07 8.41
C GLY A 358 -10.68 13.39 8.02
N ASP A 359 -11.44 12.37 7.68
CA ASP A 359 -12.87 12.51 7.33
C ASP A 359 -13.69 12.90 8.58
N LEU A 360 -14.16 14.15 8.63
CA LEU A 360 -14.84 14.71 9.80
C LEU A 360 -16.36 14.66 9.68
N ASP A 361 -16.90 14.49 8.48
CA ASP A 361 -18.33 14.47 8.21
C ASP A 361 -18.86 13.12 7.68
N ARG A 362 -17.97 12.15 7.51
CA ARG A 362 -18.21 10.78 7.03
C ARG A 362 -18.70 10.73 5.58
N ASP A 363 -18.23 11.65 4.73
CA ASP A 363 -18.53 11.66 3.30
C ASP A 363 -17.53 10.86 2.43
N GLY A 364 -16.46 10.33 3.05
CA GLY A 364 -15.38 9.59 2.39
C GLY A 364 -14.26 10.49 1.87
N VAL A 365 -14.27 11.80 2.18
CA VAL A 365 -13.26 12.77 1.77
C VAL A 365 -12.62 13.41 3.00
N PRO A 366 -11.29 13.38 3.16
CA PRO A 366 -10.67 13.99 4.33
C PRO A 366 -10.78 15.53 4.39
N GLU A 367 -11.09 16.06 5.58
CA GLU A 367 -10.97 17.47 5.93
C GLU A 367 -9.66 17.78 6.66
N ILE A 368 -9.23 19.04 6.59
CA ILE A 368 -7.99 19.52 7.19
C ILE A 368 -8.30 20.48 8.35
N VAL A 369 -7.86 20.14 9.54
CA VAL A 369 -7.96 20.96 10.75
C VAL A 369 -6.69 21.78 10.95
N ALA A 370 -6.83 23.11 10.90
CA ALA A 370 -5.76 24.04 11.19
C ALA A 370 -6.09 24.95 12.38
N VAL A 371 -5.04 25.49 12.99
CA VAL A 371 -5.15 26.37 14.15
C VAL A 371 -5.03 27.83 13.74
N THR A 372 -5.99 28.65 14.16
CA THR A 372 -6.01 30.09 13.87
C THR A 372 -5.17 30.89 14.87
N GLU A 373 -4.73 32.07 14.47
CA GLU A 373 -4.05 33.00 15.38
C GLU A 373 -4.92 33.44 16.56
N ALA A 374 -6.23 33.47 16.36
CA ALA A 374 -7.23 33.87 17.33
C ALA A 374 -7.65 32.73 18.28
N SER A 375 -6.75 31.77 18.53
CA SER A 375 -6.97 30.63 19.44
C SER A 375 -8.24 29.85 19.10
N GLY A 376 -8.31 29.40 17.85
CA GLY A 376 -9.46 28.76 17.26
C GLY A 376 -9.08 27.69 16.24
N LEU A 377 -10.11 27.13 15.61
CA LEU A 377 -10.03 26.11 14.57
C LEU A 377 -10.53 26.68 13.24
N GLN A 378 -9.86 26.32 12.16
CA GLN A 378 -10.36 26.45 10.81
C GLN A 378 -10.28 25.08 10.15
N ILE A 379 -11.42 24.59 9.66
CA ILE A 379 -11.53 23.32 8.96
C ILE A 379 -11.65 23.62 7.47
N PHE A 380 -10.79 23.01 6.67
CA PHE A 380 -10.79 23.12 5.23
C PHE A 380 -11.24 21.82 4.57
N SER A 381 -11.90 21.90 3.42
CA SER A 381 -12.09 20.75 2.54
C SER A 381 -10.74 20.28 1.99
N ASN A 382 -10.74 19.08 1.41
CA ASN A 382 -9.64 18.54 0.61
C ASN A 382 -9.10 19.51 -0.47
N THR A 383 -9.88 20.49 -0.93
CA THR A 383 -9.51 21.49 -1.95
C THR A 383 -9.20 22.90 -1.40
N GLY A 384 -9.03 23.02 -0.08
CA GLY A 384 -8.68 24.26 0.60
C GLY A 384 -9.84 25.24 0.85
N GLU A 385 -11.10 24.84 0.63
CA GLU A 385 -12.26 25.68 0.97
C GLU A 385 -12.52 25.66 2.47
N THR A 386 -12.79 26.81 3.08
CA THR A 386 -13.16 26.84 4.49
C THR A 386 -14.57 26.25 4.70
N ARG A 387 -14.63 25.12 5.40
CA ARG A 387 -15.87 24.47 5.86
C ARG A 387 -16.35 25.06 7.17
N LEU A 388 -15.42 25.33 8.09
CA LEU A 388 -15.70 25.86 9.43
C LEU A 388 -14.62 26.85 9.87
N LEU A 389 -15.02 27.93 10.52
CA LEU A 389 -14.11 28.85 11.20
C LEU A 389 -14.68 29.25 12.56
N ALA A 390 -13.97 28.89 13.63
CA ALA A 390 -14.38 29.19 15.00
C ALA A 390 -13.18 29.70 15.82
N ASN A 391 -13.28 30.92 16.35
CA ASN A 391 -12.20 31.60 17.09
C ASN A 391 -12.52 31.76 18.58
N ASN A 392 -11.48 32.02 19.38
CA ASN A 392 -11.56 32.20 20.84
C ASN A 392 -12.12 30.98 21.57
N LEU A 393 -11.76 29.78 21.10
CA LEU A 393 -12.16 28.51 21.68
C LEU A 393 -11.35 28.17 22.95
N TRP A 394 -10.12 28.69 23.04
CA TRP A 394 -9.26 28.55 24.21
C TRP A 394 -8.39 29.80 24.41
N THR A 395 -7.57 29.80 25.45
CA THR A 395 -6.61 30.88 25.72
C THR A 395 -5.24 30.31 26.11
N GLY A 396 -4.16 30.95 25.64
CA GLY A 396 -2.82 30.74 26.20
C GLY A 396 -2.04 29.55 25.64
N TYR A 397 -2.57 28.81 24.67
CA TYR A 397 -1.79 27.79 23.96
C TYR A 397 -0.87 28.40 22.92
N ALA A 398 0.29 27.80 22.74
CA ALA A 398 1.30 28.18 21.78
C ALA A 398 1.67 26.90 21.02
N GLU A 399 1.28 26.84 19.76
CA GLU A 399 1.54 25.68 18.89
C GLU A 399 0.78 24.43 19.34
N PRO A 400 -0.55 24.51 19.53
CA PRO A 400 -1.35 23.32 19.78
C PRO A 400 -1.25 22.35 18.60
N ALA A 401 -1.26 21.06 18.93
CA ALA A 401 -1.47 20.00 17.97
C ALA A 401 -2.94 19.51 18.07
N PRO A 402 -3.77 19.69 17.03
CA PRO A 402 -5.05 18.99 16.94
C PRO A 402 -4.83 17.48 16.90
N ALA A 403 -5.72 16.74 17.59
CA ALA A 403 -5.93 15.33 17.37
C ALA A 403 -7.39 15.09 16.97
N ILE A 404 -7.62 14.14 16.06
CA ILE A 404 -8.95 13.74 15.60
C ILE A 404 -9.17 12.30 16.05
N ALA A 405 -10.32 12.04 16.70
CA ALA A 405 -10.68 10.71 17.17
C ALA A 405 -12.19 10.65 17.46
N ASP A 406 -12.82 9.50 17.23
CA ASP A 406 -14.18 9.22 17.72
C ASP A 406 -14.10 8.79 19.20
N LEU A 407 -14.26 9.75 20.12
CA LEU A 407 -13.96 9.53 21.54
C LEU A 407 -14.99 8.65 22.24
N ASP A 408 -16.24 8.67 21.77
CA ASP A 408 -17.34 7.91 22.36
C ASP A 408 -17.85 6.75 21.48
N GLY A 409 -17.28 6.60 20.29
CA GLY A 409 -17.59 5.59 19.30
C GLY A 409 -18.92 5.82 18.58
N GLN A 410 -19.39 7.07 18.54
CA GLN A 410 -20.70 7.45 18.02
C GLN A 410 -20.66 8.78 17.28
N GLY A 411 -21.43 8.87 16.19
CA GLY A 411 -21.63 10.15 15.50
C GLY A 411 -20.44 10.52 14.63
N LEU A 412 -19.97 11.77 14.73
CA LEU A 412 -18.84 12.28 13.95
C LEU A 412 -17.62 12.35 14.88
N PRO A 413 -16.39 12.17 14.37
CA PRO A 413 -15.20 12.25 15.20
C PRO A 413 -15.05 13.62 15.87
N GLU A 414 -14.55 13.62 17.11
CA GLU A 414 -14.23 14.84 17.85
C GLU A 414 -12.87 15.41 17.44
N ILE A 415 -12.74 16.72 17.63
CA ILE A 415 -11.44 17.41 17.60
C ILE A 415 -10.98 17.67 19.04
N VAL A 416 -9.76 17.24 19.36
CA VAL A 416 -9.12 17.43 20.66
C VAL A 416 -7.99 18.45 20.54
N ILE A 417 -7.98 19.44 21.45
CA ILE A 417 -6.90 20.43 21.62
C ILE A 417 -6.54 20.50 23.09
N GLY A 418 -5.51 19.77 23.51
CA GLY A 418 -5.16 19.70 24.92
C GLY A 418 -6.29 19.09 25.74
N ARG A 419 -6.73 19.83 26.75
CA ARG A 419 -7.89 19.43 27.57
C ARG A 419 -9.25 19.89 27.00
N HIS A 420 -9.31 20.29 25.74
CA HIS A 420 -10.57 20.70 25.08
C HIS A 420 -10.99 19.63 24.09
N ALA A 421 -12.26 19.23 24.11
CA ALA A 421 -12.86 18.37 23.10
C ALA A 421 -14.05 19.10 22.45
N PHE A 422 -14.16 19.00 21.13
CA PHE A 422 -15.21 19.61 20.33
C PHE A 422 -15.95 18.52 19.56
N THR A 423 -17.25 18.37 19.81
CA THR A 423 -18.11 17.47 19.03
C THR A 423 -18.60 18.20 17.79
N LEU A 424 -18.78 17.47 16.70
CA LEU A 424 -19.15 18.02 15.41
C LEU A 424 -20.59 17.64 15.02
N HIS A 425 -21.16 18.41 14.10
CA HIS A 425 -22.45 18.12 13.48
C HIS A 425 -22.48 18.68 12.07
N VAL A 426 -23.11 17.93 11.16
CA VAL A 426 -23.44 18.37 9.81
C VAL A 426 -24.92 18.73 9.77
N ASP A 427 -25.23 19.97 9.42
CA ASP A 427 -26.62 20.40 9.22
C ASP A 427 -27.22 19.67 8.02
N GLU A 428 -28.17 18.76 8.26
CA GLU A 428 -28.78 17.90 7.23
C GLU A 428 -29.45 18.67 6.08
N ALA A 429 -29.77 19.95 6.24
CA ALA A 429 -30.46 20.76 5.23
C ALA A 429 -29.52 21.67 4.42
N THR A 430 -28.24 21.74 4.80
CA THR A 430 -27.26 22.61 4.14
C THR A 430 -25.92 21.94 3.90
N GLY A 431 -25.68 20.75 4.47
CA GLY A 431 -24.38 20.07 4.48
C GLY A 431 -23.31 20.82 5.27
N ALA A 432 -23.68 21.82 6.09
CA ALA A 432 -22.70 22.67 6.76
C ALA A 432 -22.15 22.00 8.02
N LEU A 433 -20.83 21.80 8.06
CA LEU A 433 -20.12 21.35 9.26
C LEU A 433 -20.08 22.46 10.33
N ALA A 434 -20.39 22.09 11.57
CA ALA A 434 -20.41 22.98 12.73
C ALA A 434 -19.89 22.30 13.99
N ILE A 435 -19.28 23.08 14.90
CA ILE A 435 -19.01 22.64 16.27
C ILE A 435 -20.36 22.62 17.00
N LEU A 436 -20.73 21.43 17.50
CA LEU A 436 -21.96 21.20 18.23
C LEU A 436 -21.81 21.58 19.71
N ASP A 437 -20.84 20.97 20.39
CA ASP A 437 -20.56 21.21 21.80
C ASP A 437 -19.06 21.30 22.09
N HIS A 438 -18.73 21.99 23.18
CA HIS A 438 -17.37 22.13 23.70
C HIS A 438 -17.31 21.61 25.14
N PHE A 439 -16.32 20.77 25.41
CA PHE A 439 -16.00 20.21 26.72
C PHE A 439 -14.58 20.60 27.15
N GLU A 440 -14.39 20.91 28.44
CA GLU A 440 -13.10 21.31 28.99
C GLU A 440 -12.71 20.47 30.24
N GLY A 441 -11.47 20.01 30.29
CA GLY A 441 -10.87 19.36 31.45
C GLY A 441 -10.37 20.34 32.51
N THR A 442 -10.19 19.86 33.75
CA THR A 442 -9.90 20.73 34.91
C THR A 442 -8.44 20.76 35.38
N GLN A 443 -7.62 19.79 34.94
CA GLN A 443 -6.23 19.63 35.36
C GLN A 443 -5.27 20.07 34.24
N MET A 444 -4.39 19.17 33.82
CA MET A 444 -3.28 19.43 32.90
C MET A 444 -3.74 19.53 31.45
N HIS A 445 -2.88 20.12 30.63
CA HIS A 445 -3.17 20.54 29.26
C HIS A 445 -2.39 19.75 28.21
N GLY A 446 -1.23 19.18 28.57
CA GLY A 446 -0.28 18.58 27.62
C GLY A 446 0.77 19.57 27.12
N ILE A 447 1.12 20.59 27.92
CA ILE A 447 2.06 21.64 27.52
C ILE A 447 3.48 21.31 28.00
N GLN A 448 4.49 21.52 27.16
CA GLN A 448 5.88 21.49 27.60
C GLN A 448 6.39 22.91 27.82
N ALA A 449 6.69 23.25 29.08
CA ALA A 449 7.26 24.55 29.44
C ALA A 449 8.65 24.39 30.07
N SER A 450 9.68 24.77 29.33
CA SER A 450 11.06 24.78 29.82
C SER A 450 11.43 26.09 30.53
N ASP A 451 10.80 27.21 30.14
CA ASP A 451 10.85 28.52 30.81
C ASP A 451 9.69 29.45 30.34
N ALA A 452 9.75 30.75 30.66
CA ALA A 452 8.70 31.71 30.32
C ALA A 452 8.64 32.09 28.82
N LEU A 453 9.69 31.80 28.05
CA LEU A 453 9.79 32.08 26.61
C LEU A 453 9.54 30.82 25.78
N ASN A 454 9.78 29.64 26.35
CA ASN A 454 9.65 28.33 25.72
C ASN A 454 8.56 27.50 26.39
N SER A 455 7.34 27.69 25.91
CA SER A 455 6.13 26.96 26.29
C SER A 455 5.43 26.51 25.01
N PHE A 456 5.29 25.21 24.82
CA PHE A 456 4.88 24.57 23.58
C PHE A 456 3.69 23.64 23.78
N GLY A 457 2.87 23.47 22.75
CA GLY A 457 1.67 22.64 22.77
C GLY A 457 0.40 23.40 23.15
N PRO A 458 -0.65 22.67 23.55
CA PRO A 458 -0.64 21.29 23.99
C PRO A 458 -0.41 20.27 22.87
N ILE A 459 0.17 19.12 23.25
CA ILE A 459 0.23 17.89 22.46
C ILE A 459 -0.32 16.78 23.36
N THR A 460 -1.41 16.17 22.91
CA THR A 460 -2.14 15.14 23.66
C THR A 460 -2.08 13.81 22.96
N CYS A 461 -2.29 12.75 23.72
CA CYS A 461 -2.49 11.41 23.22
C CYS A 461 -3.93 11.03 23.44
N VAL A 462 -4.50 10.29 22.50
CA VAL A 462 -5.86 9.77 22.57
C VAL A 462 -5.76 8.27 22.40
N ALA A 463 -6.38 7.51 23.31
CA ALA A 463 -6.32 6.05 23.31
C ALA A 463 -7.35 5.45 24.28
N ASN A 464 -7.79 4.20 24.03
CA ASN A 464 -8.63 3.41 24.95
C ASN A 464 -7.84 2.87 26.15
N ILE A 465 -7.44 3.74 27.08
CA ILE A 465 -6.59 3.33 28.21
C ILE A 465 -7.37 2.62 29.32
N GLN A 466 -8.70 2.75 29.36
CA GLN A 466 -9.57 2.05 30.31
C GLN A 466 -10.04 0.66 29.85
N GLY A 467 -9.88 0.32 28.56
CA GLY A 467 -10.36 -0.94 27.99
C GLY A 467 -11.89 -1.04 27.89
N ASP A 468 -12.59 0.09 27.79
CA ASP A 468 -14.06 0.18 27.77
C ASP A 468 -14.66 0.60 26.41
N SER A 469 -13.85 0.52 25.35
CA SER A 469 -14.12 0.91 23.95
C SER A 469 -14.28 2.41 23.70
N ARG A 470 -14.17 3.26 24.71
CA ARG A 470 -14.06 4.72 24.55
C ARG A 470 -12.62 5.15 24.64
N LEU A 471 -12.33 6.31 24.06
CA LEU A 471 -10.99 6.86 24.06
C LEU A 471 -10.86 7.94 25.14
N GLU A 472 -9.77 7.86 25.89
CA GLU A 472 -9.35 8.87 26.85
C GLU A 472 -8.35 9.84 26.23
N ILE A 473 -8.40 11.09 26.67
CA ILE A 473 -7.45 12.15 26.35
C ILE A 473 -6.40 12.22 27.45
N VAL A 474 -5.15 11.88 27.11
CA VAL A 474 -3.99 12.07 27.98
C VAL A 474 -3.36 13.44 27.71
N ALA A 475 -3.34 14.27 28.73
CA ALA A 475 -2.80 15.62 28.70
C ALA A 475 -1.86 15.83 29.88
N GLY A 476 -0.56 15.66 29.65
CA GLY A 476 0.44 15.67 30.72
C GLY A 476 0.22 14.50 31.70
N SER A 477 0.22 14.80 33.00
CA SER A 477 -0.04 13.81 34.07
C SER A 477 -1.53 13.69 34.43
N SER A 478 -2.43 13.88 33.48
CA SER A 478 -3.89 13.71 33.68
C SER A 478 -4.53 13.03 32.47
N ALA A 479 -5.53 12.20 32.72
CA ALA A 479 -6.37 11.62 31.68
C ALA A 479 -7.84 12.05 31.85
N TYR A 480 -8.51 12.24 30.72
CA TYR A 480 -9.91 12.65 30.68
C TYR A 480 -10.74 11.76 29.75
N ALA A 481 -12.02 11.59 30.06
CA ALA A 481 -12.98 10.94 29.18
C ALA A 481 -14.08 11.93 28.75
N LEU A 482 -14.61 11.75 27.54
CA LEU A 482 -15.81 12.45 27.09
C LEU A 482 -17.03 11.93 27.89
N PRO A 483 -17.81 12.82 28.54
CA PRO A 483 -18.95 12.38 29.33
C PRO A 483 -20.10 11.91 28.44
N ARG A 484 -20.83 10.86 28.85
CA ARG A 484 -22.06 10.45 28.17
C ARG A 484 -23.18 11.47 28.35
N PRO A 485 -23.97 11.76 27.31
CA PRO A 485 -25.16 12.60 27.45
C PRO A 485 -26.26 11.90 28.25
N PRO A 486 -27.18 12.66 28.88
CA PRO A 486 -28.43 12.10 29.40
C PRO A 486 -29.22 11.34 28.32
N ALA A 487 -30.00 10.33 28.70
CA ALA A 487 -30.78 9.56 27.74
C ALA A 487 -31.71 10.43 26.87
N GLY A 488 -31.54 10.35 25.55
CA GLY A 488 -32.32 11.11 24.56
C GLY A 488 -31.88 12.57 24.38
N VAL A 489 -30.78 12.98 25.00
CA VAL A 489 -30.09 14.25 24.74
C VAL A 489 -28.95 13.98 23.76
N THR A 490 -28.86 14.76 22.69
CA THR A 490 -27.75 14.65 21.72
C THR A 490 -26.83 15.86 21.72
N ARG A 491 -27.24 16.95 22.40
CA ARG A 491 -26.43 18.17 22.54
C ARG A 491 -26.69 18.88 23.86
N ARG A 492 -25.70 19.63 24.36
CA ARG A 492 -25.78 20.28 25.69
C ARG A 492 -26.92 21.29 25.81
N SER A 493 -27.33 21.92 24.72
CA SER A 493 -28.43 22.88 24.74
C SER A 493 -29.80 22.27 25.08
N GLU A 494 -29.93 20.94 25.02
CA GLU A 494 -31.16 20.18 25.34
C GLU A 494 -31.21 19.73 26.81
N CYS A 495 -30.11 19.89 27.53
CA CYS A 495 -29.97 19.50 28.92
C CYS A 495 -31.00 20.19 29.84
N ALA A 496 -31.78 19.39 30.56
CA ALA A 496 -32.74 19.86 31.56
C ALA A 496 -32.51 19.16 32.92
N PRO A 497 -32.18 19.90 33.99
CA PRO A 497 -31.94 19.30 35.31
C PRO A 497 -33.24 18.76 35.94
N PRO A 498 -33.16 17.82 36.90
CA PRO A 498 -31.95 17.36 37.61
C PRO A 498 -31.18 16.25 36.88
N TYR A 499 -29.88 16.16 37.16
CA TYR A 499 -29.01 15.06 36.74
C TYR A 499 -28.63 14.23 37.97
N ASP A 500 -29.02 12.97 37.99
CA ASP A 500 -28.70 12.03 39.08
C ASP A 500 -27.42 11.21 38.78
N ASP A 501 -26.89 11.35 37.57
CA ASP A 501 -25.70 10.66 37.05
C ASP A 501 -24.54 11.67 36.85
N PRO A 502 -23.31 11.36 37.32
CA PRO A 502 -22.15 12.25 37.18
C PRO A 502 -21.74 12.55 35.73
N GLU A 503 -21.86 11.58 34.81
CA GLU A 503 -21.52 11.81 33.40
C GLU A 503 -22.52 12.78 32.77
N ALA A 504 -23.82 12.54 32.98
CA ALA A 504 -24.88 13.44 32.54
C ALA A 504 -24.70 14.87 33.09
N ALA A 505 -24.27 15.00 34.34
CA ALA A 505 -23.98 16.30 34.94
C ALA A 505 -22.77 16.99 34.27
N ALA A 506 -21.68 16.25 34.04
CA ALA A 506 -20.47 16.75 33.37
C ALA A 506 -20.75 17.13 31.91
N PHE A 507 -21.48 16.29 31.17
CA PHE A 507 -21.89 16.56 29.79
C PHE A 507 -22.63 17.89 29.70
N CYS A 508 -23.68 18.05 30.50
CA CYS A 508 -24.48 19.28 30.49
C CYS A 508 -23.68 20.50 30.98
N ALA A 509 -22.70 20.31 31.86
CA ALA A 509 -21.79 21.37 32.30
C ALA A 509 -20.73 21.74 31.25
N GLY A 510 -20.45 20.87 30.27
CA GLY A 510 -19.34 21.05 29.32
C GLY A 510 -17.99 20.71 29.95
N GLU A 511 -17.98 19.76 30.86
CA GLU A 511 -16.79 19.36 31.60
C GLU A 511 -16.37 17.96 31.12
N LEU A 512 -15.08 17.78 30.84
CA LEU A 512 -14.54 16.44 30.66
C LEU A 512 -14.46 15.72 32.02
N LEU A 513 -14.65 14.41 32.01
CA LEU A 513 -14.51 13.59 33.22
C LEU A 513 -13.03 13.35 33.49
N LEU A 514 -12.55 13.69 34.68
CA LEU A 514 -11.19 13.35 35.10
C LEU A 514 -11.15 11.85 35.45
N VAL A 515 -10.45 11.06 34.62
CA VAL A 515 -10.25 9.62 34.83
C VAL A 515 -9.23 9.40 35.94
N TRP A 516 -8.06 10.03 35.80
CA TRP A 516 -7.05 10.08 36.85
C TRP A 516 -6.23 11.38 36.79
N ASP A 517 -5.71 11.77 37.94
CA ASP A 517 -4.71 12.82 38.11
C ASP A 517 -3.47 12.19 38.74
N GLY A 518 -2.40 12.05 37.96
CA GLY A 518 -1.17 11.42 38.39
C GLY A 518 -0.58 12.07 39.64
N GLN A 519 -0.71 13.39 39.84
CA GLN A 519 -0.24 14.02 41.08
C GLN A 519 -1.12 13.65 42.27
N ALA A 520 -2.44 13.57 42.10
CA ALA A 520 -3.34 13.15 43.18
C ALA A 520 -3.06 11.70 43.61
N VAL A 521 -2.77 10.83 42.65
CA VAL A 521 -2.46 9.41 42.85
C VAL A 521 -1.08 9.22 43.50
N ASN A 522 -0.05 9.88 42.97
CA ASN A 522 1.35 9.65 43.37
C ASN A 522 1.88 10.64 44.41
N GLY A 523 1.18 11.75 44.65
CA GLY A 523 1.56 12.85 45.52
C GLY A 523 2.53 13.86 44.89
N ALA A 524 2.43 15.12 45.33
CA ALA A 524 3.21 16.25 44.83
C ALA A 524 4.74 16.16 45.04
N ALA A 525 5.22 15.19 45.82
CA ALA A 525 6.65 14.93 45.96
C ALA A 525 7.21 14.14 44.76
N ASN A 526 6.38 13.26 44.18
CA ASN A 526 6.77 12.39 43.07
C ASN A 526 6.52 13.07 41.72
N ILE A 527 5.41 13.81 41.61
CA ILE A 527 5.05 14.67 40.47
C ILE A 527 4.86 16.09 40.99
N PRO A 528 5.91 16.93 41.05
CA PRO A 528 5.78 18.31 41.53
C PRO A 528 4.95 19.19 40.57
N ASN A 529 4.42 20.31 41.06
CA ASN A 529 3.56 21.20 40.27
C ASN A 529 4.19 21.70 38.96
N ALA A 530 5.50 21.93 38.94
CA ALA A 530 6.24 22.36 37.76
C ALA A 530 6.51 21.21 36.77
N GLN A 531 6.14 19.98 37.14
CA GLN A 531 6.31 18.76 36.36
C GLN A 531 4.98 17.99 36.23
N ARG A 532 3.86 18.68 36.10
CA ARG A 532 2.56 18.02 35.88
C ARG A 532 2.15 17.98 34.41
N ASP A 533 2.65 18.90 33.60
CA ASP A 533 2.32 19.09 32.19
C ASP A 533 3.49 18.61 31.32
N GLY A 534 3.23 18.01 30.15
CA GLY A 534 4.29 17.46 29.29
C GLY A 534 3.71 16.69 28.10
N PHE A 535 4.59 16.20 27.23
CA PHE A 535 4.21 15.47 26.02
C PHE A 535 4.22 13.97 26.25
N CYS A 536 3.28 13.26 25.63
CA CYS A 536 3.05 11.84 25.86
C CYS A 536 3.26 10.97 24.61
N ALA A 537 3.35 9.67 24.86
CA ALA A 537 3.03 8.57 23.96
C ALA A 537 2.28 7.49 24.76
N VAL A 538 1.52 6.65 24.08
CA VAL A 538 0.80 5.52 24.69
C VAL A 538 1.21 4.23 23.99
N ALA A 539 1.70 3.26 24.77
CA ALA A 539 2.19 1.98 24.28
C ALA A 539 2.29 0.99 25.46
N ASP A 540 2.39 -0.30 25.17
CA ASP A 540 2.76 -1.34 26.15
C ASP A 540 4.28 -1.49 26.15
N VAL A 541 4.92 -1.07 27.23
CA VAL A 541 6.40 -1.07 27.33
C VAL A 541 6.91 -1.83 28.54
N LEU A 542 6.03 -2.50 29.27
CA LEU A 542 6.34 -3.24 30.49
C LEU A 542 5.60 -4.58 30.51
N GLY A 543 6.14 -5.53 31.26
CA GLY A 543 5.40 -6.74 31.60
C GLY A 543 4.56 -6.57 32.86
N GLU A 544 3.88 -7.65 33.24
CA GLU A 544 2.95 -7.70 34.38
C GLU A 544 3.55 -7.07 35.65
N ASP A 545 2.72 -6.35 36.41
CA ASP A 545 3.10 -5.61 37.62
C ASP A 545 4.20 -4.53 37.38
N GLY A 546 4.36 -4.07 36.13
CA GLY A 546 5.36 -3.08 35.74
C GLY A 546 6.79 -3.63 35.77
N ALA A 547 6.95 -4.93 35.54
CA ALA A 547 8.25 -5.58 35.37
C ALA A 547 8.91 -5.13 34.06
N SER A 548 10.24 -5.12 34.02
CA SER A 548 10.95 -4.83 32.76
C SER A 548 10.64 -5.92 31.72
N PRO A 549 10.43 -5.56 30.45
CA PRO A 549 10.15 -6.54 29.41
C PRO A 549 11.35 -7.46 29.18
N GLY A 550 11.09 -8.65 28.65
CA GLY A 550 12.10 -9.65 28.35
C GLY A 550 11.50 -11.04 28.11
N PRO A 551 12.31 -12.05 27.77
CA PRO A 551 11.82 -13.39 27.41
C PRO A 551 11.05 -14.10 28.55
N ASP A 552 11.42 -13.81 29.80
CA ASP A 552 10.73 -14.34 30.99
C ASP A 552 9.57 -13.44 31.47
N THR A 553 9.46 -12.24 30.91
CA THR A 553 8.47 -11.21 31.30
C THR A 553 7.97 -10.52 30.02
N PRO A 554 7.11 -11.19 29.24
CA PRO A 554 6.56 -10.60 28.03
C PRO A 554 5.75 -9.35 28.36
N LEU A 555 5.56 -8.50 27.36
CA LEU A 555 4.60 -7.40 27.37
C LEU A 555 3.20 -7.91 27.75
N ASP A 556 2.47 -7.14 28.56
CA ASP A 556 1.26 -7.61 29.24
C ASP A 556 -0.07 -7.20 28.56
N GLN A 557 0.03 -6.49 27.43
CA GLN A 557 -1.06 -5.92 26.64
C GLN A 557 -1.89 -4.87 27.40
N VAL A 558 -1.28 -4.23 28.41
CA VAL A 558 -1.85 -3.10 29.15
C VAL A 558 -1.15 -1.81 28.68
N PRO A 559 -1.89 -0.71 28.48
CA PRO A 559 -1.26 0.53 28.06
C PRO A 559 -0.51 1.19 29.21
N GLU A 560 0.70 1.65 28.92
CA GLU A 560 1.40 2.68 29.66
C GLU A 560 1.29 4.05 28.99
N VAL A 561 1.34 5.09 29.83
CA VAL A 561 1.56 6.47 29.39
C VAL A 561 3.03 6.82 29.61
N ILE A 562 3.76 6.96 28.51
CA ILE A 562 5.11 7.50 28.49
C ILE A 562 4.97 9.02 28.51
N LEU A 563 5.63 9.69 29.47
CA LEU A 563 5.50 11.13 29.65
C LEU A 563 6.86 11.81 29.81
N ILE A 564 7.15 12.74 28.90
CA ILE A 564 8.30 13.63 28.97
C ILE A 564 7.85 14.99 29.52
N ASN A 565 8.35 15.30 30.70
CA ASN A 565 7.83 16.38 31.51
C ASN A 565 8.96 17.22 32.12
N ASN A 566 9.30 18.33 31.47
CA ASN A 566 10.25 19.32 31.99
C ASN A 566 11.55 18.68 32.56
N GLY A 567 12.20 17.81 31.78
CA GLY A 567 13.41 17.07 32.16
C GLY A 567 13.19 15.79 32.98
N TYR A 568 11.94 15.33 33.11
CA TYR A 568 11.60 14.05 33.72
C TYR A 568 11.05 13.09 32.67
N PHE A 569 11.44 11.84 32.80
CA PHE A 569 10.86 10.71 32.10
C PHE A 569 10.01 9.92 33.09
N TYR A 570 8.74 9.71 32.76
CA TYR A 570 7.83 8.85 33.50
C TYR A 570 7.28 7.76 32.58
N VAL A 571 7.08 6.59 33.17
CA VAL A 571 6.14 5.60 32.66
C VAL A 571 5.05 5.47 33.71
N LEU A 572 3.82 5.83 33.36
CA LEU A 572 2.65 5.74 34.20
C LEU A 572 1.79 4.56 33.74
N ASN A 573 1.15 3.86 34.66
CA ASN A 573 0.10 2.93 34.32
C ASN A 573 -1.06 3.71 33.64
N GLY A 574 -1.47 3.31 32.44
CA GLY A 574 -2.50 4.02 31.68
C GLY A 574 -3.90 3.98 32.31
N GLN A 575 -4.20 2.94 33.08
CA GLN A 575 -5.52 2.78 33.70
C GLN A 575 -5.72 3.66 34.95
N ASP A 576 -4.68 3.87 35.75
CA ASP A 576 -4.82 4.55 37.05
C ASP A 576 -3.83 5.71 37.31
N GLY A 577 -2.88 5.94 36.39
CA GLY A 577 -1.89 7.00 36.49
C GLY A 577 -0.82 6.78 37.56
N THR A 578 -0.69 5.59 38.15
CA THR A 578 0.40 5.27 39.09
C THR A 578 1.75 5.27 38.39
N ILE A 579 2.81 5.72 39.07
CA ILE A 579 4.17 5.71 38.52
C ILE A 579 4.74 4.29 38.54
N LEU A 580 5.08 3.77 37.36
CA LEU A 580 5.79 2.49 37.18
C LEU A 580 7.31 2.70 37.00
N ARG A 581 7.70 3.76 36.28
CA ARG A 581 9.10 4.19 36.13
C ARG A 581 9.23 5.70 36.25
N ARG A 582 10.38 6.16 36.76
CA ARG A 582 10.69 7.58 36.90
C ARG A 582 12.20 7.81 36.85
N THR A 583 12.63 8.61 35.89
CA THR A 583 14.03 9.01 35.72
C THR A 583 14.14 10.53 35.66
N ILE A 584 15.14 11.06 36.37
CA ILE A 584 15.49 12.49 36.32
C ILE A 584 16.61 12.64 35.31
N MET A 585 16.36 13.38 34.23
CA MET A 585 17.36 13.65 33.21
C MET A 585 18.28 14.76 33.73
N GLY A 586 19.42 14.37 34.34
CA GLY A 586 20.32 15.23 35.13
C GLY A 586 20.86 16.51 34.45
N GLN A 587 21.69 17.27 35.17
CA GLN A 587 22.25 18.56 34.72
C GLN A 587 23.06 18.39 33.43
N GLY A 588 22.47 18.78 32.30
CA GLY A 588 22.98 18.55 30.95
C GLY A 588 21.85 18.45 29.94
N ALA A 589 20.71 17.86 30.31
CA ALA A 589 19.44 18.20 29.67
C ALA A 589 19.04 19.58 30.20
N SER A 590 19.12 20.61 29.37
CA SER A 590 18.48 21.89 29.68
C SER A 590 16.97 21.59 29.80
N THR A 591 16.29 22.14 30.81
CA THR A 591 14.89 21.81 31.16
C THR A 591 14.00 21.77 29.91
N GLY A 592 13.07 20.81 29.81
CA GLY A 592 12.30 20.54 28.58
C GLY A 592 12.41 19.07 28.14
N GLY A 593 12.00 18.77 26.91
CA GLY A 593 12.02 17.46 26.28
C GLY A 593 10.92 17.35 25.20
N GLY A 594 11.28 16.72 24.09
CA GLY A 594 10.43 16.44 22.95
C GLY A 594 9.26 15.52 23.22
N ALA A 595 8.36 15.41 22.26
CA ALA A 595 7.34 14.39 22.30
C ALA A 595 7.98 13.01 22.05
N PRO A 596 7.73 12.01 22.92
CA PRO A 596 8.38 10.71 22.81
C PRO A 596 7.83 9.89 21.63
N ASN A 597 8.67 9.03 21.07
CA ASN A 597 8.30 7.96 20.14
C ASN A 597 8.56 6.59 20.79
N VAL A 598 7.92 5.55 20.28
CA VAL A 598 8.00 4.17 20.78
C VAL A 598 8.04 3.19 19.61
N ASP A 599 9.02 2.30 19.61
CA ASP A 599 9.23 1.21 18.63
C ASP A 599 10.35 0.28 19.16
N ASP A 600 10.67 -0.81 18.48
CA ASP A 600 11.83 -1.70 18.76
C ASP A 600 13.09 -1.21 18.01
N PHE A 601 13.98 -0.50 18.73
CA PHE A 601 15.08 0.23 18.10
C PHE A 601 16.26 -0.67 17.80
N ASP A 602 16.34 -1.85 18.42
CA ASP A 602 17.51 -2.71 18.31
C ASP A 602 17.23 -4.11 17.74
N GLY A 603 15.96 -4.42 17.47
CA GLY A 603 15.51 -5.68 16.89
C GLY A 603 15.54 -6.84 17.87
N ASP A 604 15.37 -6.56 19.16
CA ASP A 604 15.27 -7.58 20.21
C ASP A 604 13.83 -8.10 20.45
N GLY A 605 12.84 -7.46 19.81
CA GLY A 605 11.42 -7.78 19.91
C GLY A 605 10.66 -7.03 21.00
N PHE A 606 11.29 -6.10 21.73
CA PHE A 606 10.69 -5.26 22.75
C PHE A 606 10.82 -3.78 22.39
N PRO A 607 9.88 -2.92 22.84
CA PRO A 607 9.90 -1.51 22.48
C PRO A 607 10.80 -0.67 23.40
N GLU A 608 11.58 0.21 22.78
CA GLU A 608 12.32 1.30 23.37
C GLU A 608 11.59 2.63 23.19
N ILE A 609 12.10 3.66 23.86
CA ILE A 609 11.50 5.01 23.86
C ILE A 609 12.55 6.05 23.48
N GLY A 610 12.30 6.82 22.44
CA GLY A 610 13.17 7.92 22.01
C GLY A 610 12.60 9.29 22.38
N THR A 611 13.49 10.25 22.71
CA THR A 611 13.11 11.67 22.85
C THR A 611 14.32 12.59 22.74
N ALA A 612 14.09 13.77 22.17
CA ALA A 612 15.07 14.84 22.13
C ALA A 612 15.03 15.73 23.39
N PHE A 613 16.20 16.19 23.83
CA PHE A 613 16.38 17.24 24.83
C PHE A 613 17.35 18.28 24.27
N GLY A 614 17.46 19.45 24.91
CA GLY A 614 18.20 20.57 24.31
C GLY A 614 19.70 20.40 24.07
N ARG A 615 20.32 19.32 24.55
CA ARG A 615 21.75 19.03 24.32
C ARG A 615 22.01 17.58 23.94
N ARG A 616 20.96 16.77 23.80
CA ARG A 616 21.10 15.35 23.50
C ARG A 616 19.79 14.72 23.05
N TYR A 617 19.90 13.77 22.16
CA TYR A 617 18.91 12.72 21.95
C TYR A 617 19.15 11.57 22.92
N VAL A 618 18.08 10.94 23.41
CA VAL A 618 18.14 9.80 24.32
C VAL A 618 17.20 8.70 23.83
N MET A 619 17.74 7.50 23.69
CA MET A 619 16.97 6.26 23.56
C MET A 619 16.99 5.53 24.90
N PHE A 620 15.81 5.32 25.47
CA PHE A 620 15.59 4.56 26.69
C PHE A 620 15.24 3.14 26.35
N ASP A 621 15.91 2.24 27.05
CA ASP A 621 15.68 0.81 27.03
C ASP A 621 15.33 0.40 28.46
N LEU A 622 14.23 -0.35 28.60
CA LEU A 622 13.63 -0.66 29.89
C LEU A 622 14.11 -2.00 30.45
N GLN A 623 14.77 -2.80 29.62
CA GLN A 623 15.45 -4.02 29.98
C GLN A 623 16.66 -3.64 30.86
N PRO A 624 16.98 -4.43 31.91
CA PRO A 624 18.06 -4.09 32.82
C PRO A 624 19.44 -4.39 32.20
N PRO A 625 20.47 -3.54 32.41
CA PRO A 625 21.82 -3.84 31.98
C PRO A 625 22.38 -5.08 32.69
N THR A 626 23.11 -5.91 31.96
CA THR A 626 23.71 -7.15 32.44
C THR A 626 25.24 -7.12 32.33
N ALA A 627 25.89 -8.25 32.64
CA ALA A 627 27.33 -8.38 32.47
C ALA A 627 27.73 -8.53 30.99
N ALA A 628 26.91 -9.22 30.17
CA ALA A 628 27.12 -9.28 28.72
C ALA A 628 26.68 -7.99 28.02
N CYS A 629 25.68 -7.30 28.55
CA CYS A 629 25.04 -6.12 27.96
C CYS A 629 25.03 -4.94 28.97
N PRO A 630 26.20 -4.32 29.27
CA PRO A 630 26.30 -3.24 30.27
C PRO A 630 25.58 -1.95 29.82
N ALA A 631 25.34 -0.95 30.68
CA ALA A 631 24.78 0.32 30.19
C ALA A 631 25.82 1.19 29.44
N TRP A 632 25.40 1.90 28.37
CA TRP A 632 26.21 2.97 27.78
C TRP A 632 25.91 4.31 28.46
N LEU A 633 26.84 4.78 29.29
CA LEU A 633 26.58 5.92 30.19
C LEU A 633 26.98 7.29 29.64
N ASN A 634 27.76 7.33 28.55
CA ASN A 634 28.30 8.57 28.01
C ASN A 634 27.57 8.92 26.71
N PRO A 635 27.23 10.21 26.49
CA PRO A 635 26.71 10.63 25.21
C PRO A 635 27.80 10.59 24.14
N LEU A 636 27.43 10.19 22.93
CA LEU A 636 28.28 10.20 21.75
C LEU A 636 28.28 11.57 21.08
N GLU A 637 29.42 11.99 20.53
CA GLU A 637 29.58 13.24 19.79
C GLU A 637 29.76 12.94 18.29
N ASP A 638 29.25 13.81 17.41
CA ASP A 638 29.39 13.67 15.95
C ASP A 638 30.85 13.62 15.49
N ASP A 639 31.69 14.46 16.09
CA ASP A 639 33.13 14.58 15.81
C ASP A 639 33.99 13.83 16.83
N GLY A 640 33.36 12.96 17.62
CA GLY A 640 34.02 12.09 18.59
C GLY A 640 34.94 11.06 17.93
N PRO A 641 35.88 10.45 18.70
CA PRO A 641 36.79 9.44 18.19
C PRO A 641 36.09 8.13 17.78
N GLU A 642 34.86 7.90 18.27
CA GLU A 642 34.06 6.71 17.99
C GLU A 642 32.81 7.12 17.19
N PRO A 643 32.56 6.54 16.00
CA PRO A 643 31.42 6.90 15.15
C PRO A 643 30.07 6.37 15.66
N GLY A 644 30.08 5.55 16.71
CA GLY A 644 28.95 4.91 17.36
C GLY A 644 29.43 3.98 18.46
N ASN A 645 28.50 3.32 19.15
CA ASN A 645 28.84 2.24 20.06
C ASN A 645 29.22 0.97 19.29
N PRO A 646 30.13 0.13 19.81
CA PRO A 646 30.42 -1.15 19.17
C PRO A 646 29.17 -2.05 19.20
N PRO A 647 28.80 -2.71 18.08
CA PRO A 647 27.71 -3.68 18.05
C PRO A 647 27.89 -4.74 19.13
N ARG A 648 26.83 -4.99 19.91
CA ARG A 648 26.85 -5.99 20.97
C ARG A 648 26.27 -7.29 20.46
N THR A 649 27.15 -8.09 19.86
CA THR A 649 26.85 -9.48 19.48
C THR A 649 27.52 -10.43 20.47
N PRO A 650 26.84 -10.88 21.55
CA PRO A 650 27.42 -11.84 22.47
C PRO A 650 27.96 -13.06 21.73
N ASN A 651 29.19 -13.44 22.08
CA ASN A 651 30.00 -14.49 21.44
C ASN A 651 30.47 -14.26 19.98
N GLY A 652 29.99 -13.21 19.31
CA GLY A 652 30.45 -12.74 17.99
C GLY A 652 30.19 -13.69 16.83
N LYS A 653 29.17 -14.55 16.94
CA LYS A 653 28.78 -15.51 15.90
C LYS A 653 27.38 -15.21 15.37
N ALA A 654 27.11 -15.70 14.16
CA ALA A 654 25.75 -15.79 13.64
C ALA A 654 24.92 -16.75 14.50
N CYS A 655 23.63 -16.50 14.56
CA CYS A 655 22.65 -17.26 15.33
C CYS A 655 21.48 -17.71 14.45
N GLN A 656 20.78 -18.75 14.87
CA GLN A 656 19.45 -19.10 14.39
C GLN A 656 18.43 -19.16 15.53
N THR A 657 18.93 -19.23 16.76
CA THR A 657 18.17 -19.30 18.01
C THR A 657 18.88 -18.48 19.08
N ASP A 658 18.17 -18.06 20.11
CA ASP A 658 18.74 -17.26 21.21
C ASP A 658 19.86 -18.01 21.95
N ASP A 659 19.76 -19.34 22.03
CA ASP A 659 20.79 -20.21 22.60
C ASP A 659 22.15 -20.07 21.88
N ASP A 660 22.13 -19.80 20.58
CA ASP A 660 23.34 -19.62 19.78
C ASP A 660 24.12 -18.37 20.18
N CYS A 661 23.49 -17.40 20.85
CA CYS A 661 24.12 -16.18 21.36
C CYS A 661 24.97 -16.41 22.61
N GLY A 662 24.82 -17.56 23.28
CA GLY A 662 25.66 -17.92 24.42
C GLY A 662 25.56 -16.95 25.61
N ALA A 663 24.48 -16.17 25.67
CA ALA A 663 24.13 -15.22 26.71
C ALA A 663 22.61 -15.31 27.03
N PRO A 664 22.14 -16.48 27.51
CA PRO A 664 20.71 -16.76 27.68
C PRO A 664 20.07 -15.78 28.67
N GLY A 665 18.96 -15.17 28.28
CA GLY A 665 18.26 -14.14 29.07
C GLY A 665 18.96 -12.78 29.10
N GLU A 666 20.06 -12.60 28.36
CA GLU A 666 20.75 -11.31 28.20
C GLU A 666 20.78 -10.85 26.73
N ALA A 667 20.57 -11.75 25.77
CA ALA A 667 20.54 -11.47 24.34
C ALA A 667 19.64 -12.44 23.59
N THR A 668 19.15 -12.00 22.43
CA THR A 668 18.30 -12.74 21.51
C THR A 668 18.94 -12.86 20.13
N CYS A 669 18.46 -13.80 19.32
CA CYS A 669 18.80 -13.83 17.92
C CYS A 669 17.82 -12.97 17.13
N ASN A 670 18.30 -11.91 16.48
CA ASN A 670 17.50 -11.19 15.49
C ASN A 670 17.35 -12.10 14.25
N PRO A 671 16.11 -12.53 13.90
CA PRO A 671 15.90 -13.50 12.83
C PRO A 671 16.10 -12.91 11.42
N GLN A 672 15.97 -11.60 11.25
CA GLN A 672 16.17 -10.90 9.97
C GLN A 672 17.65 -10.87 9.57
N THR A 673 18.54 -10.62 10.54
CA THR A 673 19.98 -10.50 10.29
C THR A 673 20.77 -11.77 10.64
N GLY A 674 20.20 -12.66 11.45
CA GLY A 674 20.91 -13.79 12.04
C GLY A 674 22.04 -13.36 12.98
N ALA A 675 21.95 -12.15 13.54
CA ALA A 675 22.90 -11.59 14.48
C ALA A 675 22.35 -11.57 15.91
N CYS A 676 23.23 -11.78 16.88
CA CYS A 676 22.85 -11.68 18.29
C CYS A 676 22.72 -10.22 18.71
N VAL A 677 21.58 -9.87 19.30
CA VAL A 677 21.29 -8.54 19.83
C VAL A 677 21.17 -8.65 21.35
N CYS A 678 21.83 -7.74 22.06
CA CYS A 678 21.67 -7.61 23.50
C CYS A 678 20.27 -7.10 23.84
N TYR A 679 19.61 -7.64 24.85
CA TYR A 679 18.33 -7.07 25.31
C TYR A 679 18.45 -5.66 25.89
N HIS A 680 19.67 -5.17 26.17
CA HIS A 680 19.88 -3.82 26.67
C HIS A 680 20.86 -3.03 25.78
N ASN A 681 20.35 -2.08 24.99
CA ASN A 681 21.09 -1.19 24.09
C ASN A 681 20.75 0.30 24.22
N GLY A 682 20.21 0.78 25.35
CA GLY A 682 20.02 2.22 25.63
C GLY A 682 21.25 3.11 25.36
N TRP A 683 21.09 4.22 24.61
CA TRP A 683 22.18 5.15 24.26
C TRP A 683 21.78 6.64 24.29
N MET A 684 22.79 7.51 24.22
CA MET A 684 22.63 8.96 24.18
C MET A 684 23.55 9.58 23.13
N ARG A 685 23.09 10.65 22.49
CA ARG A 685 23.85 11.35 21.45
C ARG A 685 23.76 12.85 21.63
N VAL A 686 24.87 13.57 21.54
CA VAL A 686 24.91 15.03 21.69
C VAL A 686 24.25 15.66 20.45
N THR A 687 23.33 16.57 20.70
CA THR A 687 22.57 17.34 19.70
C THR A 687 22.47 18.78 20.16
N GLU A 688 21.98 19.66 19.28
CA GLU A 688 21.79 21.08 19.58
C GLU A 688 20.32 21.48 19.44
N ASP A 689 19.61 21.67 20.56
CA ASP A 689 18.22 22.15 20.59
C ASP A 689 17.99 23.02 21.85
N ASN A 690 18.88 23.99 22.09
CA ASN A 690 18.73 24.90 23.24
C ASN A 690 17.62 25.93 23.05
N SER A 691 17.24 26.20 21.80
CA SER A 691 16.26 27.18 21.35
C SER A 691 14.83 26.75 21.67
N SER A 692 14.44 25.49 21.43
CA SER A 692 13.11 24.97 21.79
C SER A 692 13.14 23.99 22.96
N ARG A 693 14.02 22.98 22.91
CA ARG A 693 14.03 21.82 23.82
C ARG A 693 12.72 21.05 23.78
N ALA A 694 12.09 20.98 22.61
CA ALA A 694 10.74 20.44 22.44
C ALA A 694 10.54 19.70 21.11
N THR A 695 11.57 19.63 20.26
CA THR A 695 11.54 18.89 18.98
C THR A 695 11.14 17.43 19.18
N GLY A 696 10.34 16.89 18.27
CA GLY A 696 10.03 15.46 18.25
C GLY A 696 11.06 14.67 17.42
N SER A 697 10.81 13.38 17.29
CA SER A 697 11.45 12.48 16.31
C SER A 697 10.46 11.42 15.87
N SER A 698 10.72 10.79 14.73
CA SER A 698 10.08 9.55 14.29
C SER A 698 11.11 8.42 14.27
N VAL A 699 10.60 7.19 14.17
CA VAL A 699 11.41 5.98 14.00
C VAL A 699 10.81 5.11 12.93
N PHE A 700 11.66 4.35 12.23
CA PHE A 700 11.27 3.43 11.17
C PHE A 700 12.43 2.50 10.83
N ASP A 701 12.17 1.21 10.60
CA ASP A 701 13.14 0.22 10.10
C ASP A 701 13.19 0.33 8.57
N PHE A 702 14.08 1.14 8.01
CA PHE A 702 14.09 1.39 6.55
C PHE A 702 14.56 0.18 5.76
N ASN A 703 15.49 -0.59 6.33
CA ASN A 703 16.22 -1.61 5.59
C ASN A 703 15.73 -3.04 5.86
N GLY A 704 14.70 -3.18 6.69
CA GLY A 704 14.00 -4.42 7.03
C GLY A 704 14.83 -5.34 7.91
N ASP A 705 15.81 -4.81 8.64
CA ASP A 705 16.73 -5.61 9.45
C ASP A 705 16.19 -5.94 10.85
N GLY A 706 14.98 -5.47 11.14
CA GLY A 706 14.29 -5.68 12.40
C GLY A 706 14.63 -4.63 13.46
N ALA A 707 15.58 -3.72 13.24
CA ALA A 707 15.87 -2.62 14.15
C ALA A 707 15.40 -1.29 13.55
N ALA A 708 14.68 -0.48 14.32
CA ALA A 708 14.22 0.82 13.81
C ALA A 708 15.33 1.87 13.86
N GLU A 709 15.53 2.59 12.75
CA GLU A 709 16.33 3.82 12.73
C GLU A 709 15.59 4.98 13.39
N VAL A 710 16.37 5.97 13.86
CA VAL A 710 15.85 7.23 14.41
C VAL A 710 16.01 8.35 13.41
N ILE A 711 14.93 9.04 13.08
CA ILE A 711 14.90 10.20 12.19
C ILE A 711 14.72 11.47 13.02
N TYR A 712 15.70 12.37 12.99
CA TYR A 712 15.73 13.54 13.87
C TYR A 712 16.37 14.77 13.23
N ASN A 713 15.74 15.93 13.40
CA ASN A 713 16.29 17.23 13.04
C ASN A 713 16.47 18.09 14.29
N ASP A 714 17.70 18.56 14.53
CA ASP A 714 18.00 19.53 15.60
C ASP A 714 18.08 20.96 15.04
N GLU A 715 18.77 21.88 15.73
CA GLU A 715 18.94 23.26 15.25
C GLU A 715 19.79 23.36 13.98
N CYS A 716 20.64 22.38 13.70
CA CYS A 716 21.67 22.47 12.67
C CYS A 716 21.65 21.34 11.65
N TYR A 717 21.21 20.14 12.02
CA TYR A 717 21.31 19.00 11.14
C TYR A 717 20.14 18.05 11.26
N PHE A 718 19.71 17.61 10.09
CA PHE A 718 18.87 16.46 9.86
C PHE A 718 19.73 15.20 9.88
N ARG A 719 19.32 14.17 10.63
CA ARG A 719 20.11 12.97 10.86
C ARG A 719 19.24 11.72 10.92
N ILE A 720 19.86 10.62 10.50
CA ILE A 720 19.37 9.26 10.71
C ILE A 720 20.38 8.52 11.58
N TYR A 721 19.91 7.96 12.70
CA TYR A 721 20.73 7.15 13.60
C TYR A 721 20.35 5.68 13.51
N ASP A 722 21.37 4.83 13.54
CA ASP A 722 21.25 3.40 13.78
C ASP A 722 20.72 3.17 15.21
N GLY A 723 19.60 2.45 15.33
CA GLY A 723 18.93 2.24 16.62
C GLY A 723 19.72 1.34 17.58
N VAL A 724 20.55 0.42 17.06
CA VAL A 724 21.37 -0.50 17.88
C VAL A 724 22.61 0.19 18.48
N THR A 725 23.30 0.99 17.67
CA THR A 725 24.66 1.48 17.96
C THR A 725 24.73 2.99 18.17
N ALA A 726 23.69 3.74 17.80
CA ALA A 726 23.70 5.20 17.71
C ALA A 726 24.70 5.77 16.69
N SER A 727 25.12 4.96 15.71
CA SER A 727 25.92 5.45 14.59
C SER A 727 25.12 6.42 13.72
N VAL A 728 25.79 7.42 13.16
CA VAL A 728 25.18 8.32 12.16
C VAL A 728 25.19 7.61 10.83
N LEU A 729 24.00 7.22 10.38
CA LEU A 729 23.78 6.63 9.08
C LEU A 729 23.70 7.72 8.00
N PHE A 730 23.05 8.84 8.34
CA PHE A 730 22.94 10.01 7.48
C PHE A 730 23.01 11.32 8.28
N LYS A 731 23.56 12.37 7.67
CA LYS A 731 23.66 13.71 8.25
C LYS A 731 23.70 14.76 7.14
N GLU A 732 22.74 15.68 7.16
CA GLU A 732 22.65 16.82 6.26
C GLU A 732 22.55 18.12 7.07
N HIS A 733 23.19 19.20 6.60
CA HIS A 733 23.00 20.52 7.23
C HIS A 733 21.54 20.93 7.01
N SER A 734 20.81 21.20 8.08
CA SER A 734 19.41 21.61 8.00
C SER A 734 19.11 22.52 9.20
N PRO A 735 19.38 23.83 9.05
CA PRO A 735 19.13 24.77 10.12
C PRO A 735 17.63 24.80 10.44
N SER A 736 17.28 24.98 11.72
CA SER A 736 15.91 25.24 12.14
C SER A 736 15.91 26.19 13.33
N ARG A 737 14.81 26.94 13.52
CA ARG A 737 14.54 27.57 14.82
C ARG A 737 14.23 26.54 15.88
N THR A 738 13.75 25.38 15.46
CA THR A 738 13.15 24.33 16.27
C THR A 738 11.91 24.78 17.05
N ARG A 739 10.89 23.95 17.06
CA ARG A 739 9.65 24.09 17.85
C ARG A 739 9.26 22.70 18.36
N THR A 740 8.17 22.13 17.85
CA THR A 740 7.70 20.78 18.17
C THR A 740 7.66 19.88 16.94
N GLU A 741 8.21 20.34 15.82
CA GLU A 741 8.25 19.59 14.57
C GLU A 741 9.10 18.32 14.70
N TYR A 742 8.82 17.37 13.80
CA TYR A 742 9.64 16.19 13.57
C TYR A 742 9.40 15.67 12.14
N PRO A 743 10.36 14.94 11.55
CA PRO A 743 10.20 14.29 10.24
C PRO A 743 9.14 13.20 10.26
N VAL A 744 8.31 13.06 9.23
CA VAL A 744 7.33 11.96 9.10
C VAL A 744 7.84 10.94 8.09
N VAL A 745 7.39 9.69 8.23
CA VAL A 745 7.69 8.61 7.28
C VAL A 745 6.37 8.15 6.68
N ALA A 746 6.25 8.18 5.36
CA ALA A 746 5.07 7.72 4.63
C ALA A 746 5.47 7.38 3.20
N ASP A 747 4.74 6.47 2.57
CA ASP A 747 4.77 6.27 1.11
C ASP A 747 3.99 7.44 0.47
N VAL A 748 4.69 8.45 -0.04
CA VAL A 748 4.07 9.69 -0.53
C VAL A 748 3.79 9.69 -2.02
N ASP A 749 4.40 8.80 -2.79
CA ASP A 749 4.15 8.69 -4.22
C ASP A 749 3.51 7.36 -4.63
N ASN A 750 3.02 6.62 -3.63
CA ASN A 750 2.24 5.38 -3.75
C ASN A 750 2.98 4.34 -4.58
N ASP A 751 4.30 4.24 -4.37
CA ASP A 751 5.16 3.29 -5.08
C ASP A 751 5.38 1.97 -4.33
N GLY A 752 4.96 1.92 -3.06
CA GLY A 752 5.14 0.77 -2.17
C GLY A 752 6.33 0.88 -1.23
N ASN A 753 7.11 1.94 -1.30
CA ASN A 753 8.29 2.18 -0.47
C ASN A 753 8.07 3.41 0.42
N ALA A 754 8.97 3.60 1.38
CA ALA A 754 8.84 4.69 2.33
C ALA A 754 9.61 5.93 1.88
N GLU A 755 9.09 7.12 2.19
CA GLU A 755 9.84 8.37 2.11
C GLU A 755 9.85 9.09 3.46
N ILE A 756 10.87 9.93 3.65
CA ILE A 756 10.96 10.86 4.76
C ILE A 756 10.53 12.24 4.29
N VAL A 757 9.48 12.78 4.91
CA VAL A 757 9.03 14.15 4.66
C VAL A 757 9.39 15.03 5.85
N PHE A 758 10.06 16.16 5.63
CA PHE A 758 10.35 17.08 6.72
C PHE A 758 10.46 18.56 6.35
N ALA A 759 10.25 19.38 7.37
CA ALA A 759 10.27 20.84 7.32
C ALA A 759 11.69 21.42 7.24
N THR A 760 11.91 22.40 6.36
CA THR A 760 13.17 23.15 6.28
C THR A 760 12.96 24.64 6.50
N SER A 761 13.90 25.30 7.18
CA SER A 761 13.86 26.75 7.39
C SER A 761 15.25 27.37 7.46
N ASN A 762 15.42 28.56 6.90
CA ASN A 762 16.66 29.31 6.96
C ASN A 762 16.47 30.68 7.63
N GLU A 763 15.38 30.86 8.39
CA GLU A 763 15.05 32.19 8.96
C GLU A 763 15.85 32.53 10.22
N SER A 764 16.28 31.50 10.96
CA SER A 764 16.83 31.63 12.32
C SER A 764 18.35 31.64 12.34
N ASP A 765 18.96 32.31 13.34
CA ASP A 765 20.41 32.33 13.59
C ASP A 765 20.81 31.41 14.76
N HIS A 766 20.01 30.37 15.10
CA HIS A 766 20.32 29.48 16.24
C HIS A 766 21.41 28.47 15.91
N CYS A 767 21.49 28.01 14.66
CA CYS A 767 22.52 27.06 14.27
C CYS A 767 23.91 27.71 14.30
N ASP A 768 24.81 27.13 15.11
CA ASP A 768 26.20 27.59 15.22
C ASP A 768 27.02 27.41 13.92
N GLU A 769 26.59 26.53 13.02
CA GLU A 769 27.19 26.30 11.69
C GLU A 769 26.68 27.27 10.61
N GLY A 770 25.69 28.10 10.96
CA GLY A 770 25.07 29.06 10.05
C GLY A 770 23.76 28.55 9.44
N ARG A 771 23.13 29.42 8.64
CA ARG A 771 21.76 29.24 8.15
C ARG A 771 21.63 29.26 6.62
N ASP A 772 22.74 29.19 5.89
CA ASP A 772 22.70 29.20 4.42
C ASP A 772 22.30 27.82 3.89
N PHE A 773 21.00 27.60 3.79
CA PHE A 773 20.35 26.35 3.37
C PHE A 773 19.01 26.69 2.72
N ASN A 774 18.34 25.74 2.07
CA ASN A 774 16.98 25.93 1.57
C ASN A 774 15.94 26.04 2.69
N ASN A 775 14.72 26.44 2.32
CA ASN A 775 13.58 26.54 3.22
C ASN A 775 12.31 26.08 2.54
N GLY A 776 11.35 25.58 3.31
CA GLY A 776 10.12 24.99 2.82
C GLY A 776 10.03 23.54 3.28
N LEU A 777 10.01 22.60 2.33
CA LEU A 777 9.80 21.18 2.60
C LEU A 777 10.74 20.35 1.73
N GLU A 778 11.22 19.24 2.27
CA GLU A 778 11.93 18.20 1.51
C GLU A 778 11.28 16.84 1.71
N VAL A 779 11.34 16.02 0.67
CA VAL A 779 11.02 14.59 0.68
C VAL A 779 12.25 13.82 0.23
N TRP A 780 12.60 12.79 0.98
CA TRP A 780 13.76 11.94 0.74
C TRP A 780 13.36 10.47 0.65
N GLY A 781 13.78 9.77 -0.40
CA GLY A 781 13.59 8.33 -0.58
C GLY A 781 14.91 7.62 -0.92
N ASP A 782 14.85 6.30 -1.14
CA ASP A 782 15.99 5.53 -1.63
C ASP A 782 16.05 5.60 -3.17
N PRO A 783 17.18 5.93 -3.80
CA PRO A 783 17.26 6.06 -5.26
C PRO A 783 17.03 4.78 -6.07
N ASN A 784 16.90 3.62 -5.43
CA ASN A 784 16.55 2.35 -6.08
C ASN A 784 15.38 1.65 -5.37
N ASP A 785 14.56 2.43 -4.64
CA ASP A 785 13.31 1.98 -4.01
C ASP A 785 13.51 0.71 -3.15
N LEU A 786 14.57 0.75 -2.33
CA LEU A 786 14.98 -0.37 -1.48
C LEU A 786 14.51 -0.25 -0.02
N TRP A 787 13.90 0.88 0.35
CA TRP A 787 13.34 1.03 1.68
C TRP A 787 12.06 0.22 1.80
N VAL A 788 11.85 -0.39 2.96
CA VAL A 788 10.66 -1.21 3.17
C VAL A 788 9.38 -0.36 3.11
N PRO A 789 8.21 -0.99 2.86
CA PRO A 789 6.95 -0.27 2.72
C PRO A 789 6.55 0.52 3.97
N ALA A 790 6.00 1.71 3.76
CA ALA A 790 5.32 2.50 4.78
C ALA A 790 3.84 2.68 4.42
N ARG A 791 3.06 3.21 5.38
CA ARG A 791 1.67 3.63 5.14
C ARG A 791 1.65 4.91 4.31
N ARG A 792 0.56 5.14 3.57
CA ARG A 792 0.36 6.36 2.75
C ARG A 792 -0.21 7.53 3.53
N ILE A 793 -0.21 7.42 4.86
CA ILE A 793 -0.88 8.37 5.75
C ILE A 793 -0.07 8.69 7.00
N TRP A 794 -0.02 9.98 7.32
CA TRP A 794 0.45 10.51 8.60
C TRP A 794 -0.44 11.69 8.98
N ASN A 795 -1.56 11.40 9.63
CA ASN A 795 -2.67 12.34 9.66
C ASN A 795 -2.57 13.43 10.74
N GLN A 796 -1.73 13.24 11.78
CA GLN A 796 -1.64 14.17 12.92
C GLN A 796 -0.30 14.08 13.68
N HIS A 797 -0.02 15.05 14.57
CA HIS A 797 1.22 15.08 15.34
C HIS A 797 1.39 13.89 16.30
N GLY A 798 0.29 13.43 16.91
CA GLY A 798 0.25 12.28 17.81
C GLY A 798 -0.03 10.95 17.09
N TYR A 799 0.51 10.79 15.88
CA TYR A 799 0.25 9.63 15.03
C TYR A 799 0.62 8.30 15.70
N HIS A 800 -0.30 7.35 15.58
CA HIS A 800 -0.15 5.93 15.86
C HIS A 800 -1.07 5.18 14.92
N VAL A 801 -0.65 4.00 14.48
CA VAL A 801 -1.23 3.34 13.30
C VAL A 801 -2.76 3.21 13.36
N THR A 802 -3.30 2.84 14.51
CA THR A 802 -4.73 2.58 14.68
C THR A 802 -5.61 3.83 14.70
N ASN A 803 -5.05 5.04 14.78
CA ASN A 803 -5.85 6.27 14.94
C ASN A 803 -6.52 6.76 13.66
N VAL A 804 -6.13 6.22 12.51
CA VAL A 804 -6.59 6.64 11.19
C VAL A 804 -6.46 5.48 10.20
N LEU A 805 -7.45 5.35 9.32
CA LEU A 805 -7.45 4.40 8.21
C LEU A 805 -6.57 4.91 7.06
N GLU A 806 -6.06 4.05 6.18
CA GLU A 806 -5.29 4.45 4.97
C GLU A 806 -6.06 5.47 4.10
N SER A 807 -7.38 5.34 4.03
CA SER A 807 -8.28 6.26 3.29
C SER A 807 -8.40 7.65 3.92
N GLY A 808 -7.86 7.88 5.11
CA GLY A 808 -8.05 9.11 5.89
C GLY A 808 -9.33 9.14 6.73
N ALA A 809 -10.15 8.10 6.68
CA ALA A 809 -11.28 7.96 7.58
C ALA A 809 -10.83 7.71 9.03
N ILE A 810 -11.61 8.23 9.99
CA ILE A 810 -11.36 8.06 11.42
C ILE A 810 -12.15 6.85 11.92
N PRO A 811 -11.50 5.82 12.50
CA PRO A 811 -12.19 4.64 12.99
C PRO A 811 -13.27 4.99 14.00
N ALA A 812 -14.48 4.46 13.80
CA ALA A 812 -15.56 4.62 14.76
C ALA A 812 -15.28 3.87 16.07
N GLN A 813 -14.49 2.80 16.02
CA GLN A 813 -13.91 2.18 17.20
C GLN A 813 -12.44 1.88 16.92
N GLU A 814 -11.57 2.65 17.55
CA GLU A 814 -10.14 2.47 17.41
C GLU A 814 -9.68 1.16 18.08
N PRO A 815 -9.00 0.25 17.35
CA PRO A 815 -8.31 -0.85 17.98
C PRO A 815 -7.22 -0.35 18.92
N GLU A 816 -6.97 -1.03 20.03
CA GLU A 816 -5.88 -0.62 20.92
C GLU A 816 -4.52 -0.84 20.25
N SER A 817 -3.78 0.23 19.99
CA SER A 817 -2.48 0.20 19.29
C SER A 817 -1.47 -0.74 19.91
N TRP A 818 -1.42 -0.85 21.23
CA TRP A 818 -0.47 -1.71 21.94
C TRP A 818 -0.77 -3.22 21.87
N LYS A 819 -1.77 -3.64 21.09
CA LYS A 819 -2.11 -5.05 20.89
C LYS A 819 -1.79 -5.54 19.48
N SER A 820 -1.99 -6.84 19.29
CA SER A 820 -1.81 -7.51 18.00
C SER A 820 -3.14 -7.91 17.38
N TYR A 821 -3.26 -7.70 16.08
CA TYR A 821 -4.44 -8.07 15.27
C TYR A 821 -3.96 -8.68 13.96
N GLY A 822 -4.67 -9.69 13.44
CA GLY A 822 -4.28 -10.34 12.19
C GLY A 822 -2.86 -10.93 12.19
N GLY A 823 -2.22 -11.16 13.35
CA GLY A 823 -0.82 -11.59 13.42
C GLY A 823 0.22 -10.47 13.25
N ARG A 824 -0.22 -9.20 13.24
CA ARG A 824 0.61 -7.99 13.22
C ARG A 824 0.61 -7.34 14.60
N ALA A 825 1.70 -6.66 14.97
CA ALA A 825 1.78 -5.85 16.18
C ALA A 825 1.79 -4.37 15.82
N TYR A 826 1.01 -3.57 16.54
CA TYR A 826 0.85 -2.12 16.28
C TYR A 826 1.39 -1.26 17.43
N ASN A 827 2.16 -1.87 18.35
CA ASN A 827 2.65 -1.28 19.59
C ASN A 827 3.76 -0.24 19.33
N LEU A 828 3.36 0.85 18.67
CA LEU A 828 4.19 1.80 17.97
C LEU A 828 3.62 3.21 18.18
N TYR A 829 4.48 4.23 18.28
CA TYR A 829 4.03 5.61 18.42
C TYR A 829 4.99 6.55 17.69
N ARG A 830 4.47 7.37 16.76
CA ARG A 830 5.26 8.14 15.76
C ARG A 830 6.21 7.23 14.96
N SER A 831 5.65 6.08 14.53
CA SER A 831 6.28 5.06 13.70
C SER A 831 5.22 4.40 12.81
N ASN A 832 5.65 3.60 11.84
CA ASN A 832 4.82 2.80 10.95
C ASN A 832 4.93 1.30 11.25
N PRO A 833 3.94 0.48 10.82
CA PRO A 833 4.02 -0.97 10.95
C PRO A 833 5.32 -1.53 10.37
N ARG A 834 5.83 -2.58 11.01
CA ARG A 834 7.04 -3.26 10.55
C ARG A 834 6.76 -4.09 9.31
N SER A 835 7.62 -3.95 8.32
CA SER A 835 7.68 -4.82 7.14
C SER A 835 9.12 -5.31 6.99
N SER A 836 9.31 -6.59 6.65
CA SER A 836 10.64 -7.16 6.50
C SER A 836 10.72 -8.00 5.24
N GLY A 837 11.50 -7.52 4.27
CA GLY A 837 11.93 -8.28 3.11
C GLY A 837 10.83 -8.67 2.12
N ILE A 838 9.60 -8.18 2.24
CA ILE A 838 8.55 -8.42 1.25
C ILE A 838 8.91 -7.66 -0.04
N ALA A 839 8.74 -8.29 -1.20
CA ALA A 839 9.18 -7.75 -2.48
C ALA A 839 8.16 -7.98 -3.60
N PRO A 840 8.21 -7.18 -4.68
CA PRO A 840 7.47 -7.43 -5.91
C PRO A 840 8.15 -8.51 -6.79
N ASP A 841 7.41 -8.99 -7.80
CA ASP A 841 7.89 -9.91 -8.85
C ASP A 841 7.14 -9.59 -10.15
N LEU A 842 7.66 -8.66 -10.94
CA LEU A 842 7.12 -8.24 -12.22
C LEU A 842 7.44 -9.27 -13.31
N ALA A 843 6.38 -9.93 -13.78
CA ALA A 843 6.47 -10.91 -14.85
C ALA A 843 5.67 -10.47 -16.07
N LEU A 844 6.11 -10.89 -17.26
CA LEU A 844 5.27 -10.84 -18.46
C LEU A 844 4.64 -12.20 -18.72
N SER A 845 3.31 -12.26 -18.70
CA SER A 845 2.58 -13.52 -18.91
C SER A 845 2.01 -13.68 -20.32
N GLY A 846 1.82 -12.59 -21.08
CA GLY A 846 1.39 -12.67 -22.47
C GLY A 846 1.77 -11.46 -23.32
N ILE A 847 2.02 -11.72 -24.61
CA ILE A 847 2.07 -10.68 -25.65
C ILE A 847 1.08 -11.07 -26.75
N GLN A 848 0.17 -10.14 -27.07
CA GLN A 848 -0.74 -10.22 -28.20
C GLN A 848 -0.38 -9.17 -29.24
N MET A 849 -0.61 -9.50 -30.50
CA MET A 849 -0.38 -8.58 -31.62
C MET A 849 -1.58 -8.60 -32.55
N ALA A 850 -1.99 -7.42 -32.98
CA ALA A 850 -3.04 -7.26 -33.98
C ALA A 850 -2.72 -6.09 -34.89
N SER A 851 -3.17 -6.14 -36.14
CA SER A 851 -3.09 -4.99 -37.04
C SER A 851 -4.36 -4.16 -36.94
N PRO A 852 -4.32 -2.92 -36.40
CA PRO A 852 -5.52 -2.10 -36.23
C PRO A 852 -6.17 -1.68 -37.55
N ASP A 853 -5.46 -1.82 -38.66
CA ASP A 853 -5.89 -1.53 -40.02
C ASP A 853 -6.17 -2.80 -40.86
N ALA A 854 -6.29 -3.97 -40.22
CA ALA A 854 -6.60 -5.25 -40.87
C ALA A 854 -7.70 -6.01 -40.12
N THR A 855 -8.30 -7.02 -40.77
CA THR A 855 -9.16 -7.99 -40.09
C THR A 855 -8.31 -9.08 -39.42
N CYS A 856 -8.76 -9.63 -38.29
CA CYS A 856 -8.10 -10.76 -37.62
C CYS A 856 -7.69 -11.87 -38.62
N GLY A 857 -6.45 -12.34 -38.56
CA GLY A 857 -5.89 -13.28 -39.53
C GLY A 857 -4.93 -12.64 -40.55
N GLU A 858 -4.77 -11.30 -40.53
CA GLU A 858 -3.89 -10.55 -41.42
C GLU A 858 -2.92 -9.63 -40.63
N LEU A 859 -1.71 -9.45 -41.16
CA LEU A 859 -0.74 -8.46 -40.69
C LEU A 859 -0.51 -7.41 -41.76
N THR A 860 -0.45 -6.14 -41.35
CA THR A 860 -0.07 -4.99 -42.18
C THR A 860 1.28 -4.44 -41.72
N ASP A 861 1.68 -3.29 -42.23
CA ASP A 861 2.86 -2.58 -41.73
C ASP A 861 2.61 -1.93 -40.35
N ASN A 862 1.39 -1.96 -39.81
CA ASN A 862 1.04 -1.39 -38.50
C ASN A 862 0.53 -2.49 -37.58
N ILE A 863 1.04 -2.54 -36.36
CA ILE A 863 0.58 -3.48 -35.34
C ILE A 863 0.39 -2.75 -34.02
N ASP A 864 -0.63 -3.14 -33.27
CA ASP A 864 -0.73 -2.88 -31.84
C ASP A 864 -0.16 -4.09 -31.11
N ILE A 865 0.70 -3.82 -30.13
CA ILE A 865 1.35 -4.81 -29.28
C ILE A 865 0.75 -4.63 -27.89
N THR A 866 0.03 -5.64 -27.41
CA THR A 866 -0.55 -5.67 -26.07
C THR A 866 0.21 -6.65 -25.20
N VAL A 867 0.62 -6.23 -24.01
CA VAL A 867 1.40 -7.03 -23.06
C VAL A 867 0.64 -7.11 -21.74
N ARG A 868 0.60 -8.29 -21.13
CA ARG A 868 0.12 -8.48 -19.76
C ARG A 868 1.30 -8.47 -18.80
N VAL A 869 1.36 -7.44 -17.97
CA VAL A 869 2.31 -7.27 -16.88
C VAL A 869 1.65 -7.79 -15.61
N GLU A 870 2.29 -8.70 -14.90
CA GLU A 870 1.81 -9.27 -13.63
C GLU A 870 2.77 -8.88 -12.52
N ASN A 871 2.24 -8.69 -11.32
CA ASN A 871 3.02 -8.71 -10.09
C ASN A 871 2.74 -10.05 -9.39
N GLN A 872 3.65 -11.01 -9.49
CA GLN A 872 3.59 -12.31 -8.82
C GLN A 872 4.15 -12.26 -7.39
N GLY A 873 4.58 -11.08 -6.95
CA GLY A 873 5.19 -10.83 -5.65
C GLY A 873 4.15 -10.49 -4.60
N ASP A 874 4.66 -10.15 -3.41
CA ASP A 874 3.85 -9.90 -2.22
C ASP A 874 3.87 -8.42 -1.79
N LEU A 875 4.61 -7.57 -2.51
CA LEU A 875 4.59 -6.11 -2.37
C LEU A 875 4.00 -5.48 -3.63
N ARG A 876 3.24 -4.39 -3.48
CA ARG A 876 2.76 -3.58 -4.61
C ARG A 876 3.93 -3.06 -5.43
N VAL A 877 3.67 -2.73 -6.69
CA VAL A 877 4.60 -1.97 -7.51
C VAL A 877 3.93 -0.67 -7.89
N GLY A 878 4.63 0.44 -7.70
CA GLY A 878 4.16 1.76 -8.05
C GLY A 878 3.90 2.02 -9.53
N PRO A 879 3.24 3.14 -9.84
CA PRO A 879 3.29 3.75 -11.17
C PRO A 879 4.70 4.27 -11.49
N GLY A 880 5.06 4.31 -12.78
CA GLY A 880 6.38 4.80 -13.23
C GLY A 880 7.24 3.72 -13.89
N VAL A 881 6.93 2.44 -13.66
CA VAL A 881 7.63 1.31 -14.28
C VAL A 881 7.56 1.35 -15.80
N VAL A 882 8.68 1.06 -16.46
CA VAL A 882 8.79 1.13 -17.93
C VAL A 882 8.71 -0.25 -18.55
N VAL A 883 7.86 -0.40 -19.56
CA VAL A 883 7.82 -1.56 -20.47
C VAL A 883 8.49 -1.18 -21.79
N SER A 884 9.59 -1.85 -22.12
CA SER A 884 10.40 -1.64 -23.33
C SER A 884 10.09 -2.68 -24.41
N PHE A 885 10.06 -2.24 -25.68
CA PHE A 885 9.72 -3.09 -26.82
C PHE A 885 10.87 -3.19 -27.83
N HIS A 886 11.23 -4.42 -28.20
CA HIS A 886 12.33 -4.73 -29.12
C HIS A 886 11.84 -5.63 -30.27
N GLY A 887 12.43 -5.44 -31.45
CA GLY A 887 12.16 -6.25 -32.63
C GLY A 887 13.35 -7.12 -33.00
N GLU A 888 13.08 -8.36 -33.40
CA GLU A 888 14.07 -9.26 -34.00
C GLU A 888 13.71 -9.56 -35.45
N TRP A 889 14.55 -9.16 -36.40
CA TRP A 889 14.40 -9.47 -37.81
C TRP A 889 15.34 -10.60 -38.21
N ASP A 890 14.88 -11.51 -39.06
CA ASP A 890 15.73 -12.59 -39.58
C ASP A 890 16.56 -12.15 -40.80
N THR A 891 16.15 -11.09 -41.52
CA THR A 891 16.82 -10.63 -42.75
C THR A 891 16.80 -9.09 -42.92
N PRO A 892 17.93 -8.39 -42.68
CA PRO A 892 19.15 -8.89 -42.06
C PRO A 892 18.89 -9.32 -40.62
N ALA A 893 19.61 -10.34 -40.15
CA ALA A 893 19.55 -10.78 -38.76
C ALA A 893 19.98 -9.64 -37.83
N THR A 894 19.04 -9.04 -37.11
CA THR A 894 19.29 -7.91 -36.20
C THR A 894 18.24 -7.88 -35.10
N SER A 895 18.65 -7.42 -33.92
CA SER A 895 17.79 -7.20 -32.75
C SER A 895 18.04 -5.78 -32.28
N GLU A 896 17.00 -4.97 -32.21
CA GLU A 896 17.08 -3.57 -31.82
C GLU A 896 15.75 -3.08 -31.23
N PRO A 897 15.74 -1.95 -30.49
CA PRO A 897 14.50 -1.35 -30.01
C PRO A 897 13.54 -1.05 -31.15
N LEU A 898 12.25 -1.33 -30.95
CA LEU A 898 11.22 -0.77 -31.81
C LEU A 898 11.23 0.74 -31.63
N LEU A 899 11.00 1.50 -32.70
CA LEU A 899 11.00 2.96 -32.64
C LEU A 899 9.57 3.52 -32.74
N ASP A 900 9.33 4.62 -32.05
CA ASP A 900 8.15 5.46 -32.24
C ASP A 900 8.28 6.30 -33.55
N ALA A 901 7.24 7.07 -33.87
CA ALA A 901 7.24 7.94 -35.06
C ALA A 901 8.27 9.08 -34.98
N GLY A 902 8.78 9.39 -33.80
CA GLY A 902 9.85 10.37 -33.54
C GLY A 902 11.26 9.78 -33.66
N GLY A 903 11.40 8.46 -33.75
CA GLY A 903 12.67 7.74 -33.78
C GLY A 903 13.27 7.49 -32.38
N ALA A 904 12.48 7.65 -31.31
CA ALA A 904 12.86 7.23 -29.96
C ALA A 904 12.48 5.76 -29.73
N PRO A 905 13.15 5.04 -28.79
CA PRO A 905 12.71 3.70 -28.38
C PRO A 905 11.24 3.70 -27.96
N LEU A 906 10.49 2.73 -28.45
CA LEU A 906 9.10 2.52 -28.12
C LEU A 906 9.01 1.95 -26.70
N GLN A 907 8.39 2.70 -25.81
CA GLN A 907 8.22 2.39 -24.40
C GLN A 907 6.82 2.76 -23.94
N ALA A 908 6.31 2.04 -22.95
CA ALA A 908 5.13 2.42 -22.18
C ALA A 908 5.52 2.60 -20.71
N VAL A 909 4.98 3.63 -20.06
CA VAL A 909 5.18 3.87 -18.63
C VAL A 909 3.89 3.54 -17.92
N LEU A 910 3.95 2.65 -16.93
CA LEU A 910 2.81 2.32 -16.09
C LEU A 910 2.36 3.58 -15.36
N ARG A 911 1.06 3.83 -15.33
CA ARG A 911 0.48 5.04 -14.73
C ARG A 911 -0.20 4.80 -13.40
N THR A 912 -0.31 3.54 -13.01
CA THR A 912 -0.91 3.09 -11.75
C THR A 912 -0.12 1.95 -11.17
N SER A 913 -0.37 1.67 -9.90
CA SER A 913 0.22 0.53 -9.21
C SER A 913 -0.26 -0.80 -9.79
N ILE A 914 0.54 -1.85 -9.57
CA ILE A 914 0.13 -3.24 -9.73
C ILE A 914 0.18 -3.89 -8.35
N GLU A 915 -0.99 -4.14 -7.78
CA GLU A 915 -1.13 -4.79 -6.48
C GLU A 915 -0.58 -6.23 -6.48
N PRO A 916 -0.20 -6.78 -5.31
CA PRO A 916 0.26 -8.16 -5.18
C PRO A 916 -0.69 -9.15 -5.86
N HIS A 917 -0.13 -10.07 -6.63
CA HIS A 917 -0.86 -11.11 -7.39
C HIS A 917 -1.87 -10.56 -8.40
N SER A 918 -1.72 -9.30 -8.82
CA SER A 918 -2.57 -8.64 -9.82
C SER A 918 -1.85 -8.45 -11.15
N SER A 919 -2.57 -7.98 -12.17
CA SER A 919 -2.01 -7.78 -13.51
C SER A 919 -2.64 -6.61 -14.25
N LEU A 920 -1.86 -5.95 -15.10
CA LEU A 920 -2.26 -4.85 -15.95
C LEU A 920 -1.98 -5.16 -17.44
N LEU A 921 -2.86 -4.71 -18.33
CA LEU A 921 -2.63 -4.75 -19.77
C LEU A 921 -2.06 -3.43 -20.28
N VAL A 922 -1.00 -3.51 -21.09
CA VAL A 922 -0.31 -2.36 -21.67
C VAL A 922 -0.29 -2.50 -23.19
N THR A 923 -0.83 -1.52 -23.91
CA THR A 923 -0.90 -1.54 -25.38
C THR A 923 -0.09 -0.39 -25.99
N VAL A 924 0.74 -0.70 -26.99
CA VAL A 924 1.50 0.28 -27.78
C VAL A 924 1.29 0.05 -29.27
N SER A 925 1.27 1.14 -30.06
CA SER A 925 1.20 1.05 -31.52
C SER A 925 2.58 1.16 -32.16
N TYR A 926 2.88 0.27 -33.09
CA TYR A 926 4.12 0.20 -33.84
C TYR A 926 3.87 0.20 -35.35
N SER A 927 4.73 0.89 -36.11
CA SER A 927 4.75 0.84 -37.57
C SER A 927 6.10 0.35 -38.07
N ALA A 928 6.11 -0.62 -38.98
CA ALA A 928 7.29 -1.17 -39.64
C ALA A 928 8.21 -0.09 -40.21
N GLY A 929 7.63 1.02 -40.68
CA GLY A 929 8.35 2.17 -41.24
C GLY A 929 9.15 2.99 -40.21
N ASN A 930 8.94 2.79 -38.92
CA ASN A 930 9.66 3.50 -37.87
C ASN A 930 11.10 2.99 -37.71
N ASN A 931 11.35 1.71 -38.05
CA ASN A 931 12.69 1.12 -38.01
C ASN A 931 13.36 1.11 -39.40
N PRO A 932 14.70 1.15 -39.49
CA PRO A 932 15.44 1.13 -40.76
C PRO A 932 15.14 -0.05 -41.70
N GLN A 933 14.66 -1.17 -41.15
CA GLN A 933 14.32 -2.40 -41.84
C GLN A 933 13.04 -2.23 -42.66
N ALA A 934 12.18 -1.26 -42.32
CA ALA A 934 10.93 -0.94 -43.02
C ALA A 934 10.03 -2.18 -43.27
N THR A 935 10.09 -3.14 -42.37
CA THR A 935 9.35 -4.41 -42.37
C THR A 935 9.03 -4.77 -40.92
N LEU A 936 7.95 -5.50 -40.67
CA LEU A 936 7.69 -6.03 -39.33
C LEU A 936 8.82 -6.97 -38.90
N PRO A 937 9.17 -7.00 -37.59
CA PRO A 937 10.10 -7.99 -37.08
C PRO A 937 9.51 -9.39 -37.18
N ALA A 938 10.36 -10.42 -37.16
CA ALA A 938 9.94 -11.81 -37.07
C ALA A 938 9.48 -12.17 -35.65
N ARG A 939 10.04 -11.51 -34.63
CA ARG A 939 9.64 -11.65 -33.22
C ARG A 939 9.62 -10.28 -32.54
N VAL A 940 8.70 -10.09 -31.60
CA VAL A 940 8.72 -8.96 -30.66
C VAL A 940 9.11 -9.49 -29.30
N ARG A 941 10.04 -8.79 -28.66
CA ARG A 941 10.47 -9.00 -27.28
C ARG A 941 10.01 -7.80 -26.46
N ALA A 942 9.23 -8.04 -25.41
CA ALA A 942 8.88 -7.03 -24.42
C ALA A 942 9.62 -7.31 -23.11
N VAL A 943 9.98 -6.25 -22.39
CA VAL A 943 10.65 -6.32 -21.09
C VAL A 943 10.00 -5.31 -20.17
N VAL A 944 9.45 -5.75 -19.04
CA VAL A 944 9.06 -4.86 -17.94
C VAL A 944 10.29 -4.58 -17.08
N ASP A 945 10.40 -3.36 -16.59
CA ASP A 945 11.53 -2.90 -15.77
C ASP A 945 12.91 -3.30 -16.32
N GLU A 946 13.18 -3.01 -17.60
CA GLU A 946 14.49 -3.33 -18.21
C GLU A 946 15.66 -2.60 -17.51
N GLY A 947 15.36 -1.58 -16.71
CA GLY A 947 16.32 -0.83 -15.89
C GLY A 947 16.71 -1.54 -14.59
N GLY A 948 15.90 -2.49 -14.09
CA GLY A 948 16.02 -3.03 -12.74
C GLY A 948 15.89 -1.93 -11.69
N VAL A 949 14.89 -1.07 -11.87
CA VAL A 949 14.57 0.01 -10.91
C VAL A 949 13.83 -0.59 -9.72
N GLU A 950 12.84 -1.44 -9.99
CA GLU A 950 12.09 -2.17 -8.98
C GLU A 950 12.93 -3.37 -8.53
N ARG A 951 13.13 -3.52 -7.23
CA ARG A 951 13.90 -4.67 -6.74
C ARG A 951 12.98 -5.87 -6.56
N GLU A 952 13.17 -6.87 -7.40
CA GLU A 952 12.29 -8.03 -7.44
C GLU A 952 12.92 -9.27 -6.79
N CYS A 953 12.10 -10.17 -6.26
CA CYS A 953 12.64 -11.46 -5.77
C CYS A 953 13.05 -12.39 -6.91
N LYS A 954 12.52 -12.18 -8.12
CA LYS A 954 12.92 -12.85 -9.36
C LYS A 954 13.07 -11.80 -10.46
N GLU A 955 14.30 -11.61 -10.91
CA GLU A 955 14.67 -10.60 -11.92
C GLU A 955 14.76 -11.21 -13.33
N ASP A 956 14.59 -12.54 -13.46
CA ASP A 956 14.85 -13.28 -14.70
C ASP A 956 13.59 -13.67 -15.48
N ASN A 957 12.41 -13.20 -15.06
CA ASN A 957 11.09 -13.44 -15.65
C ASN A 957 10.39 -12.18 -16.18
N ASN A 958 11.10 -11.06 -16.24
CA ASN A 958 10.58 -9.77 -16.71
C ASN A 958 10.46 -9.65 -18.23
N GLU A 959 10.85 -10.69 -18.97
CA GLU A 959 10.92 -10.69 -20.43
C GLU A 959 10.03 -11.75 -21.05
N GLN A 960 9.37 -11.38 -22.14
CA GLN A 960 8.71 -12.34 -23.02
C GLN A 960 8.99 -12.03 -24.49
N THR A 961 9.15 -13.09 -25.30
CA THR A 961 9.36 -12.99 -26.75
C THR A 961 8.34 -13.84 -27.49
N VAL A 962 7.64 -13.24 -28.45
CA VAL A 962 6.59 -13.89 -29.25
C VAL A 962 6.84 -13.64 -30.74
N ALA A 963 6.50 -14.63 -31.58
CA ALA A 963 6.58 -14.51 -33.03
C ALA A 963 5.49 -13.56 -33.57
N VAL A 964 5.83 -12.80 -34.60
CA VAL A 964 4.87 -11.94 -35.30
C VAL A 964 4.17 -12.76 -36.38
N ASP A 965 3.04 -13.37 -36.00
CA ASP A 965 2.24 -14.23 -36.89
C ASP A 965 0.84 -13.65 -37.10
N ALA A 966 0.26 -13.90 -38.28
CA ALA A 966 -1.03 -13.31 -38.66
C ALA A 966 -2.25 -13.86 -37.89
N GLY A 967 -2.08 -14.85 -37.01
CA GLY A 967 -3.16 -15.42 -36.23
C GLY A 967 -4.20 -16.20 -37.06
N GLY A 968 -5.23 -16.71 -36.38
CA GLY A 968 -6.39 -17.38 -36.99
C GLY A 968 -7.61 -16.45 -37.13
N ALA A 969 -8.65 -16.93 -37.81
CA ALA A 969 -9.90 -16.16 -37.91
C ALA A 969 -10.63 -16.11 -36.56
N ARG A 970 -10.70 -14.92 -35.95
CA ARG A 970 -11.30 -14.64 -34.63
C ARG A 970 -12.16 -13.38 -34.67
N PRO A 971 -13.11 -13.19 -33.74
CA PRO A 971 -13.67 -11.86 -33.46
C PRO A 971 -12.60 -10.90 -32.91
N ASP A 972 -12.87 -9.60 -33.01
CA ASP A 972 -12.10 -8.51 -32.37
C ASP A 972 -13.12 -7.40 -32.07
N LEU A 973 -13.49 -7.28 -30.81
CA LEU A 973 -14.56 -6.43 -30.30
C LEU A 973 -13.96 -5.12 -29.81
N GLN A 974 -14.22 -4.07 -30.56
CA GLN A 974 -13.84 -2.72 -30.17
C GLN A 974 -15.02 -2.03 -29.51
N LEU A 975 -14.76 -1.40 -28.37
CA LEU A 975 -15.74 -0.59 -27.68
C LEU A 975 -15.59 0.88 -28.06
N GLN A 976 -16.72 1.57 -28.22
CA GLN A 976 -16.77 3.02 -28.27
C GLN A 976 -17.85 3.55 -27.32
N ILE A 977 -17.44 4.34 -26.33
CA ILE A 977 -18.34 5.05 -25.41
C ILE A 977 -18.59 6.47 -25.94
N GLY A 978 -19.86 6.77 -26.14
CA GLY A 978 -20.31 8.10 -26.51
C GLY A 978 -20.37 9.04 -25.30
N ARG A 979 -20.51 10.34 -25.58
CA ARG A 979 -20.77 11.33 -24.52
C ARG A 979 -22.00 10.94 -23.70
N VAL A 980 -21.79 10.81 -22.39
CA VAL A 980 -22.82 10.43 -21.42
C VAL A 980 -23.91 11.50 -21.35
N ALA A 981 -25.17 11.07 -21.33
CA ALA A 981 -26.31 11.95 -21.22
C ALA A 981 -26.74 12.10 -19.75
N THR A 982 -26.56 13.30 -19.20
CA THR A 982 -26.83 13.65 -17.79
C THR A 982 -28.27 14.12 -17.54
N ALA A 983 -29.17 13.98 -18.53
CA ALA A 983 -30.55 14.45 -18.40
C ALA A 983 -31.34 13.74 -17.29
N GLN A 984 -30.92 12.53 -16.91
CA GLN A 984 -31.51 11.75 -15.82
C GLN A 984 -30.75 11.89 -14.49
N CYS A 985 -29.70 12.73 -14.41
CA CYS A 985 -28.95 12.94 -13.18
C CYS A 985 -29.86 13.26 -11.98
N PRO A 986 -30.95 14.06 -12.08
CA PRO A 986 -31.85 14.30 -10.94
C PRO A 986 -32.57 13.06 -10.38
N GLN A 987 -32.43 11.90 -11.01
CA GLN A 987 -32.97 10.61 -10.55
C GLN A 987 -31.84 9.64 -10.15
N GLY A 988 -30.59 10.10 -10.06
CA GLY A 988 -29.42 9.25 -9.84
C GLY A 988 -29.19 8.30 -11.01
N GLN A 989 -29.43 8.73 -12.26
CA GLN A 989 -29.24 7.88 -13.44
C GLN A 989 -28.50 8.65 -14.54
N VAL A 990 -27.66 7.95 -15.30
CA VAL A 990 -27.06 8.46 -16.54
C VAL A 990 -27.30 7.47 -17.69
N ASP A 991 -27.50 7.99 -18.89
CA ASP A 991 -27.62 7.16 -20.09
C ASP A 991 -26.28 7.20 -20.85
N VAL A 992 -25.71 6.02 -21.12
CA VAL A 992 -24.40 5.85 -21.74
C VAL A 992 -24.57 5.26 -23.14
N PRO A 993 -24.47 6.08 -24.21
CA PRO A 993 -24.46 5.56 -25.57
C PRO A 993 -23.19 4.74 -25.80
N THR A 994 -23.34 3.52 -26.34
CA THR A 994 -22.21 2.61 -26.54
C THR A 994 -22.33 1.93 -27.89
N THR A 995 -21.22 1.82 -28.61
CA THR A 995 -21.13 1.06 -29.87
C THR A 995 -20.05 0.01 -29.73
N VAL A 996 -20.42 -1.25 -29.97
CA VAL A 996 -19.49 -2.37 -30.08
C VAL A 996 -19.30 -2.67 -31.56
N VAL A 997 -18.06 -2.71 -32.03
CA VAL A 997 -17.69 -3.05 -33.41
C VAL A 997 -16.97 -4.39 -33.39
N ASN A 998 -17.36 -5.33 -34.24
CA ASN A 998 -16.54 -6.52 -34.48
C ASN A 998 -15.63 -6.26 -35.69
N ALA A 999 -14.38 -5.87 -35.45
CA ALA A 999 -13.35 -5.67 -36.47
C ALA A 999 -12.69 -7.00 -36.91
N GLY A 1000 -13.01 -8.10 -36.22
CA GLY A 1000 -12.49 -9.43 -36.52
C GLY A 1000 -13.10 -10.08 -37.76
N SER A 1001 -12.65 -11.31 -38.03
CA SER A 1001 -13.04 -12.11 -39.20
C SER A 1001 -14.02 -13.24 -38.87
N ALA A 1002 -14.37 -13.43 -37.59
CA ALA A 1002 -15.43 -14.35 -37.14
C ALA A 1002 -16.55 -13.61 -36.38
N PRO A 1003 -17.81 -14.10 -36.42
CA PRO A 1003 -18.94 -13.46 -35.74
C PRO A 1003 -18.89 -13.65 -34.21
N ALA A 1004 -19.30 -12.63 -33.46
CA ALA A 1004 -19.39 -12.67 -31.99
C ALA A 1004 -20.86 -12.66 -31.52
N SER A 1005 -21.24 -13.48 -30.54
CA SER A 1005 -22.60 -13.52 -29.98
C SER A 1005 -22.56 -13.49 -28.46
N ASN A 1006 -23.66 -13.09 -27.81
CA ASN A 1006 -23.73 -12.90 -26.35
C ASN A 1006 -22.62 -12.00 -25.81
N VAL A 1007 -22.29 -10.94 -26.54
CA VAL A 1007 -21.22 -10.02 -26.21
C VAL A 1007 -21.61 -9.21 -24.96
N ARG A 1008 -20.92 -9.42 -23.84
CA ARG A 1008 -21.12 -8.65 -22.61
C ARG A 1008 -20.40 -7.31 -22.69
N VAL A 1009 -21.00 -6.26 -22.15
CA VAL A 1009 -20.37 -4.97 -21.89
C VAL A 1009 -20.56 -4.66 -20.41
N ARG A 1010 -19.47 -4.49 -19.66
CA ARG A 1010 -19.48 -4.04 -18.26
C ARG A 1010 -19.01 -2.59 -18.19
N TYR A 1011 -19.72 -1.76 -17.44
CA TYR A 1011 -19.42 -0.35 -17.22
C TYR A 1011 -18.90 -0.16 -15.81
N TYR A 1012 -17.90 0.71 -15.67
CA TYR A 1012 -17.20 0.98 -14.43
C TYR A 1012 -17.11 2.48 -14.15
N ALA A 1013 -17.13 2.85 -12.87
CA ALA A 1013 -16.68 4.15 -12.39
C ALA A 1013 -15.18 4.07 -12.22
N GLY A 1014 -14.43 4.84 -13.00
CA GLY A 1014 -12.99 4.69 -13.10
C GLY A 1014 -12.55 3.53 -13.97
N ASP A 1015 -11.24 3.43 -14.09
CA ASP A 1015 -10.57 2.40 -14.85
C ASP A 1015 -10.70 1.03 -14.13
N PRO A 1016 -11.34 0.00 -14.70
CA PRO A 1016 -11.43 -1.34 -14.09
C PRO A 1016 -10.08 -2.01 -13.82
N ALA A 1017 -9.03 -1.66 -14.57
CA ALA A 1017 -7.67 -2.12 -14.30
C ALA A 1017 -6.99 -1.35 -13.15
N GLN A 1018 -7.66 -0.32 -12.60
CA GLN A 1018 -7.23 0.52 -11.47
C GLN A 1018 -8.25 0.45 -10.32
N GLY A 1019 -8.94 -0.69 -10.15
CA GLY A 1019 -9.94 -0.86 -9.08
C GLY A 1019 -11.32 -0.26 -9.38
N GLY A 1020 -11.54 0.24 -10.60
CA GLY A 1020 -12.78 0.88 -11.01
C GLY A 1020 -14.03 0.06 -10.66
N LYS A 1021 -14.98 0.69 -10.00
CA LYS A 1021 -16.16 0.02 -9.45
C LYS A 1021 -17.19 -0.29 -10.53
N VAL A 1022 -17.71 -1.50 -10.55
CA VAL A 1022 -18.79 -1.90 -11.48
C VAL A 1022 -20.03 -1.04 -11.24
N LEU A 1023 -20.50 -0.39 -12.30
CA LEU A 1023 -21.73 0.42 -12.32
C LEU A 1023 -22.91 -0.33 -12.93
N HIS A 1024 -22.69 -1.07 -14.02
CA HIS A 1024 -23.76 -1.69 -14.81
C HIS A 1024 -23.22 -2.74 -15.77
N GLU A 1025 -24.08 -3.67 -16.21
CA GLU A 1025 -23.78 -4.62 -17.28
C GLU A 1025 -24.92 -4.71 -18.30
N GLU A 1026 -24.55 -4.92 -19.56
CA GLU A 1026 -25.49 -5.22 -20.65
C GLU A 1026 -24.96 -6.38 -21.50
N VAL A 1027 -25.84 -7.28 -21.97
CA VAL A 1027 -25.46 -8.35 -22.91
C VAL A 1027 -26.10 -8.11 -24.27
N ILE A 1028 -25.27 -8.09 -25.31
CA ILE A 1028 -25.67 -7.98 -26.70
C ILE A 1028 -25.80 -9.40 -27.29
N PRO A 1029 -27.01 -9.93 -27.52
CA PRO A 1029 -27.21 -11.33 -27.88
C PRO A 1029 -26.57 -11.76 -29.22
N GLY A 1030 -26.31 -10.81 -30.13
CA GLY A 1030 -25.63 -11.08 -31.41
C GLY A 1030 -26.44 -11.93 -32.42
N PRO A 1031 -25.77 -12.46 -33.48
CA PRO A 1031 -24.35 -12.27 -33.79
C PRO A 1031 -24.03 -10.86 -34.34
N ILE A 1032 -22.94 -10.26 -33.86
CA ILE A 1032 -22.26 -9.15 -34.52
C ILE A 1032 -21.32 -9.76 -35.57
N ALA A 1033 -21.72 -9.67 -36.83
CA ALA A 1033 -20.93 -10.21 -37.94
C ALA A 1033 -19.59 -9.45 -38.11
N PRO A 1034 -18.58 -10.06 -38.77
CA PRO A 1034 -17.35 -9.37 -39.17
C PRO A 1034 -17.61 -8.02 -39.85
N GLY A 1035 -16.95 -6.97 -39.36
CA GLY A 1035 -17.09 -5.58 -39.81
C GLY A 1035 -18.42 -4.90 -39.47
N ALA A 1036 -19.31 -5.56 -38.71
CA ALA A 1036 -20.58 -4.98 -38.27
C ALA A 1036 -20.44 -4.34 -36.88
N SER A 1037 -21.38 -3.49 -36.53
CA SER A 1037 -21.48 -2.87 -35.20
C SER A 1037 -22.86 -3.03 -34.60
N ALA A 1038 -22.91 -3.04 -33.27
CA ALA A 1038 -24.11 -2.99 -32.47
C ALA A 1038 -24.05 -1.76 -31.56
N SER A 1039 -25.04 -0.88 -31.65
CA SER A 1039 -25.16 0.27 -30.76
C SER A 1039 -26.27 0.05 -29.74
N ILE A 1040 -25.96 0.33 -28.48
CA ILE A 1040 -26.88 0.29 -27.34
C ILE A 1040 -26.84 1.64 -26.60
N THR A 1041 -27.76 1.83 -25.67
CA THR A 1041 -27.70 2.92 -24.71
C THR A 1041 -27.98 2.32 -23.35
N ALA A 1042 -26.92 2.10 -22.57
CA ALA A 1042 -27.04 1.55 -21.23
C ALA A 1042 -27.61 2.62 -20.29
N ALA A 1043 -28.57 2.22 -19.45
CA ALA A 1043 -29.16 3.09 -18.44
C ALA A 1043 -28.54 2.74 -17.09
N ILE A 1044 -27.49 3.47 -16.70
CA ILE A 1044 -26.79 3.26 -15.43
C ILE A 1044 -27.59 3.96 -14.33
N LYS A 1045 -28.21 3.16 -13.47
CA LYS A 1045 -28.99 3.62 -12.31
C LYS A 1045 -28.10 3.72 -11.08
N ASP A 1046 -28.60 4.42 -10.05
CA ASP A 1046 -27.92 4.61 -8.77
C ASP A 1046 -26.51 5.23 -8.93
N PHE A 1047 -26.39 6.18 -9.88
CA PHE A 1047 -25.14 6.87 -10.19
C PHE A 1047 -24.70 7.74 -9.00
N PRO A 1048 -23.40 7.72 -8.61
CA PRO A 1048 -22.94 8.43 -7.42
C PRO A 1048 -23.11 9.96 -7.48
N TRP A 1049 -23.41 10.56 -6.34
CA TRP A 1049 -23.67 11.99 -6.21
C TRP A 1049 -22.41 12.76 -5.86
N ASN A 1050 -22.30 13.99 -6.38
CA ASN A 1050 -21.23 14.95 -6.09
C ASN A 1050 -19.78 14.50 -6.40
N LEU A 1051 -19.61 13.27 -6.89
CA LEU A 1051 -18.36 12.71 -7.36
C LEU A 1051 -18.22 12.91 -8.87
N SER A 1052 -16.99 13.16 -9.32
CA SER A 1052 -16.67 13.42 -10.72
C SER A 1052 -16.10 12.15 -11.34
N ILE A 1053 -16.95 11.34 -11.97
CA ILE A 1053 -16.59 9.98 -12.40
C ILE A 1053 -16.26 9.93 -13.88
N LEU A 1054 -15.15 9.28 -14.24
CA LEU A 1054 -14.90 8.88 -15.62
C LEU A 1054 -15.51 7.50 -15.87
N ILE A 1055 -16.54 7.41 -16.73
CA ILE A 1055 -17.17 6.10 -17.04
C ILE A 1055 -16.28 5.35 -18.03
N HIS A 1056 -15.83 4.17 -17.62
CA HIS A 1056 -15.21 3.21 -18.53
C HIS A 1056 -16.18 2.10 -18.90
N GLY A 1057 -15.92 1.44 -20.02
CA GLY A 1057 -16.57 0.18 -20.33
C GLY A 1057 -15.59 -0.79 -20.94
N VAL A 1058 -15.87 -2.06 -20.73
CA VAL A 1058 -15.12 -3.18 -21.29
C VAL A 1058 -16.10 -4.10 -21.98
N VAL A 1059 -15.84 -4.39 -23.25
CA VAL A 1059 -16.53 -5.44 -23.99
C VAL A 1059 -15.82 -6.77 -23.78
N ASP A 1060 -16.60 -7.84 -23.63
CA ASP A 1060 -16.11 -9.16 -23.22
C ASP A 1060 -15.15 -9.13 -22.01
N PRO A 1061 -15.56 -8.53 -20.87
CA PRO A 1061 -14.68 -8.35 -19.72
C PRO A 1061 -14.23 -9.67 -19.09
N ASP A 1062 -14.93 -10.77 -19.37
CA ASP A 1062 -14.67 -12.10 -18.81
C ASP A 1062 -13.80 -12.95 -19.76
N GLY A 1063 -13.47 -12.43 -20.96
CA GLY A 1063 -12.70 -13.15 -21.99
C GLY A 1063 -13.39 -14.43 -22.49
N GLU A 1064 -14.74 -14.47 -22.47
CA GLU A 1064 -15.50 -15.64 -22.92
C GLU A 1064 -15.37 -15.87 -24.44
N LEU A 1065 -15.01 -14.82 -25.19
CA LEU A 1065 -14.77 -14.87 -26.63
C LEU A 1065 -13.26 -14.86 -26.89
N ASP A 1066 -12.80 -15.82 -27.68
CA ASP A 1066 -11.39 -15.86 -28.12
C ASP A 1066 -11.16 -14.83 -29.23
N GLU A 1067 -10.56 -13.70 -28.86
CA GLU A 1067 -10.34 -12.57 -29.76
C GLU A 1067 -8.91 -12.54 -30.32
N CYS A 1068 -8.70 -11.82 -31.43
CA CYS A 1068 -7.33 -11.58 -31.91
C CYS A 1068 -6.67 -10.35 -31.27
N ASN A 1069 -7.46 -9.44 -30.71
CA ASN A 1069 -7.00 -8.28 -29.96
C ASN A 1069 -7.94 -8.08 -28.78
N GLY A 1070 -7.48 -8.36 -27.55
CA GLY A 1070 -8.25 -8.01 -26.35
C GLY A 1070 -7.88 -6.63 -25.79
N GLY A 1071 -6.79 -6.03 -26.27
CA GLY A 1071 -6.25 -4.77 -25.74
C GLY A 1071 -7.07 -3.53 -26.14
N ASN A 1072 -7.96 -3.66 -27.11
CA ASN A 1072 -8.85 -2.60 -27.62
C ASN A 1072 -10.32 -2.81 -27.20
N ASN A 1073 -10.58 -3.74 -26.29
CA ASN A 1073 -11.91 -4.04 -25.75
C ASN A 1073 -12.44 -2.95 -24.81
N ARG A 1074 -11.68 -1.89 -24.59
CA ARG A 1074 -11.94 -0.91 -23.56
C ARG A 1074 -11.97 0.49 -24.13
N ASP A 1075 -12.92 1.28 -23.64
CA ASP A 1075 -13.00 2.70 -23.95
C ASP A 1075 -13.51 3.47 -22.72
N ALA A 1076 -13.28 4.79 -22.73
CA ALA A 1076 -13.74 5.72 -21.71
C ALA A 1076 -14.71 6.74 -22.31
N ALA A 1077 -15.62 7.25 -21.48
CA ALA A 1077 -16.39 8.43 -21.84
C ALA A 1077 -15.46 9.62 -22.13
N PRO A 1078 -15.80 10.51 -23.07
CA PRO A 1078 -14.93 11.63 -23.44
C PRO A 1078 -14.80 12.71 -22.36
N ASP A 1079 -15.67 12.72 -21.36
CA ASP A 1079 -15.73 13.73 -20.30
C ASP A 1079 -16.09 13.04 -18.97
N LYS A 1080 -15.49 13.48 -17.85
CA LYS A 1080 -15.97 13.10 -16.49
C LYS A 1080 -17.43 13.57 -16.32
N VAL A 1081 -18.21 12.79 -15.59
CA VAL A 1081 -19.63 13.02 -15.33
C VAL A 1081 -19.84 13.21 -13.84
N ARG A 1082 -20.47 14.32 -13.49
CA ARG A 1082 -20.89 14.61 -12.11
C ARG A 1082 -22.40 14.81 -12.08
N CYS A 1083 -23.10 14.00 -11.31
CA CYS A 1083 -24.47 14.30 -10.94
C CYS A 1083 -24.44 15.08 -9.62
N GLU A 1084 -24.90 16.33 -9.64
CA GLU A 1084 -24.95 17.16 -8.44
C GLU A 1084 -26.22 16.87 -7.64
N HIS A 1085 -26.05 16.62 -6.35
CA HIS A 1085 -27.14 16.63 -5.37
C HIS A 1085 -26.82 17.68 -4.32
N VAL A 1086 -27.59 18.75 -4.33
CA VAL A 1086 -27.56 19.74 -3.26
C VAL A 1086 -28.74 19.38 -2.37
N ASP A 1087 -28.47 18.64 -1.30
CA ASP A 1087 -29.39 18.61 -0.16
C ASP A 1087 -29.14 19.84 0.72
#